data_AF-A0A403M1K7-F1
#
_entry.id   AF-A0A403M1K7-F1
#
_cell.length_a   1.000
_cell.length_b   1.000
_cell.length_c   1.000
_cell.angle_alpha   90.00
_cell.angle_beta   90.00
_cell.angle_gamma   90.00
#
_symmetry.space_group_name_H-M   'P 1'
#
loop_
_entity.id
_entity.type
_entity.pdbx_description
1 polymer ?
#
loop_
_entity_poly.entity_id
_entity_poly.type
_entity_poly.pdbx_seq_one_letter_code
_entity_poly.pdbx_strand_id
1 'polypeptide(L)'
;MNDVTVVTSVTYPSPESLALVADVQYHEPYLSAALNRKFRGIVDPGFYAGFLPKPGGGMNLLITSVDGDKTAGAASVDIGEFYQVTIQHRKDISLALSAGKKYAIVLKGRYLLGEDTYQVNTASHIHAAEFVTRTYTDSYQLGDGELLVCTVNIPAGVSAITQEMIDTSERINRTIGIDISDSVTSTRSDVAASSLAVKKAYDLAKSKYTAQDASTTQKGLVQLSSETNSDSETMAATPKAVKSVKDLADTKAPIESPSLTGTPTAPTAAQGTNSTQIANTAFVKAAITALINGAPGTLDTLKEIAAAINNDPNFSTTINNALALKAPLASPALTGIPTAPTAAQGTNNTQIATTAYVRAAISALVGSSPEALDTLNELAAALGNDPNFATTMTNALAGKQPLDATLTALAGLATGANKLPYFTGTDTISQTDLTSVGRDILAKTSVLAVIQYLDLRELGTSGEKIPLLSTANKWSARQTFNGGITGALTGNADTATKLKTAININGVRFDGSADININTLVSRGRVTALEANAQGTSGIQLYEAYNNGYPSTYGNVLHLKGATAAGEGELFIGWSGTSGDHAPVHIRSRRDTDSANWSEWAQVYTSKDSIPGVNAKGDQDTSGNAATATKLQTACTINGVSFDGSTDITLTAAHVAAFARRATDTYADADGGVPWNAESGAYNVTRSGDSYILVNFYTGVGSCQTLQMKAHYRNGGLFYRSSRDGYGFEEDWAEVYTSKNLPQESYPVGAPIPWPSDTVPSGYALMQGQTFDKSAYPKLAAAYPSGVIPDMRGWTIKGKPASGRAVLSQEQDGIKSHTHSASASSTDLGTKTTSSFDYGTKTTSSFDYGTKTTNSAGNHSHNIPVGHTGAGNGVSAGYNAALGTGTTSSAGGHAHNVYIGAHNHTIGIGAHAHSVIIGPHGHTITVNATGNEENTVKNIAFNYIVRLA
;
A
#
# COMPACT_ATOMS: atom_id res chain seq x y z
N MET A 1 41.96 24.76 15.70
CA MET A 1 42.55 24.19 16.93
C MET A 1 41.39 23.80 17.84
N ASN A 2 41.27 22.58 18.34
CA ASN A 2 42.10 21.37 18.12
C ASN A 2 41.20 20.11 18.08
N ASP A 3 41.82 18.97 17.76
CA ASP A 3 41.35 17.61 18.06
C ASP A 3 40.01 17.18 17.45
N VAL A 4 39.99 17.11 16.11
CA VAL A 4 39.30 15.99 15.45
C VAL A 4 40.14 14.74 15.70
N THR A 5 39.80 13.95 16.72
CA THR A 5 40.43 12.65 16.95
C THR A 5 40.13 11.75 15.75
N VAL A 6 41.17 11.30 15.04
CA VAL A 6 41.02 10.30 13.98
C VAL A 6 40.59 8.99 14.63
N VAL A 7 39.32 8.62 14.43
CA VAL A 7 38.84 7.29 14.80
C VAL A 7 39.62 6.28 13.95
N THR A 8 40.26 5.33 14.61
CA THR A 8 41.03 4.25 13.97
C THR A 8 40.16 3.51 12.95
N SER A 9 40.69 3.30 11.75
CA SER A 9 39.99 2.58 10.69
C SER A 9 39.65 1.15 11.12
N VAL A 10 38.38 0.89 11.41
CA VAL A 10 37.87 -0.47 11.66
C VAL A 10 37.97 -1.26 10.36
N THR A 11 38.68 -2.39 10.39
CA THR A 11 38.83 -3.27 9.24
C THR A 11 37.68 -4.27 9.21
N TYR A 12 36.64 -3.93 8.48
CA TYR A 12 35.51 -4.83 8.21
C TYR A 12 35.97 -6.00 7.31
N PRO A 13 35.55 -7.26 7.57
CA PRO A 13 35.75 -8.33 6.61
C PRO A 13 34.85 -8.09 5.38
N SER A 14 35.31 -8.49 4.19
CA SER A 14 34.41 -8.53 3.03
C SER A 14 33.26 -9.52 3.31
N PRO A 15 31.98 -9.17 3.09
CA PRO A 15 30.86 -10.12 3.20
C PRO A 15 30.98 -11.33 2.25
N GLU A 16 31.86 -11.29 1.26
CA GLU A 16 32.19 -12.41 0.36
C GLU A 16 33.27 -13.35 0.92
N SER A 17 34.00 -12.95 1.97
CA SER A 17 35.00 -13.82 2.61
C SER A 17 34.34 -14.84 3.55
N LEU A 18 33.31 -14.41 4.29
CA LEU A 18 32.59 -15.20 5.30
C LEU A 18 31.72 -16.31 4.69
N ALA A 19 31.55 -17.40 5.42
CA ALA A 19 30.70 -18.54 5.04
C ALA A 19 29.27 -18.43 5.57
N LEU A 20 29.08 -17.83 6.75
CA LEU A 20 27.79 -17.43 7.32
C LEU A 20 27.76 -15.91 7.47
N VAL A 21 26.63 -15.27 7.15
CA VAL A 21 26.44 -13.82 7.20
C VAL A 21 25.04 -13.53 7.76
N ALA A 22 24.96 -12.77 8.86
CA ALA A 22 23.70 -12.27 9.41
C ALA A 22 23.31 -10.92 8.77
N ASP A 23 22.02 -10.60 8.73
CA ASP A 23 21.52 -9.30 8.27
C ASP A 23 21.78 -8.18 9.29
N VAL A 24 21.45 -8.40 10.56
CA VAL A 24 21.63 -7.41 11.64
C VAL A 24 23.12 -7.27 12.02
N GLN A 25 23.63 -6.05 11.94
CA GLN A 25 25.02 -5.68 12.26
C GLN A 25 25.05 -4.42 13.14
N TYR A 26 26.17 -4.22 13.83
CA TYR A 26 26.36 -3.20 14.87
C TYR A 26 26.36 -1.75 14.32
N HIS A 27 26.27 -0.77 15.23
CA HIS A 27 26.10 0.68 15.00
C HIS A 27 24.75 1.22 14.48
N GLU A 28 23.67 0.42 14.47
CA GLU A 28 22.34 1.00 14.27
C GLU A 28 21.84 1.77 15.53
N PRO A 29 21.47 3.07 15.42
CA PRO A 29 20.77 3.76 16.50
C PRO A 29 19.33 3.25 16.63
N TYR A 30 18.69 3.52 17.79
CA TYR A 30 17.37 3.06 18.27
C TYR A 30 16.16 3.06 17.30
N LEU A 31 16.29 3.57 16.08
CA LEU A 31 15.26 3.57 15.03
C LEU A 31 15.12 2.21 14.30
N SER A 32 16.16 1.37 14.23
CA SER A 32 16.10 0.13 13.43
C SER A 32 15.22 -0.98 14.04
N ALA A 33 14.79 -0.82 15.28
CA ALA A 33 13.69 -1.60 15.88
C ALA A 33 12.42 -1.60 15.01
N ALA A 34 12.23 -0.60 14.14
CA ALA A 34 11.13 -0.50 13.18
C ALA A 34 11.33 -1.29 11.86
N LEU A 35 12.48 -1.94 11.64
CA LEU A 35 12.71 -2.84 10.51
C LEU A 35 12.72 -4.30 10.97
N ASN A 36 13.46 -4.62 12.03
CA ASN A 36 13.61 -6.02 12.47
C ASN A 36 12.31 -6.56 13.12
N ARG A 37 11.48 -5.70 13.73
CA ARG A 37 10.10 -6.04 14.14
C ARG A 37 9.10 -6.14 12.99
N LYS A 38 9.45 -5.83 11.73
CA LYS A 38 8.54 -6.04 10.58
C LYS A 38 8.63 -7.44 10.01
N PHE A 39 9.77 -8.13 10.12
CA PHE A 39 9.89 -9.50 9.65
C PHE A 39 9.35 -10.51 10.67
N ARG A 40 9.57 -10.28 11.98
CA ARG A 40 9.02 -11.15 13.03
C ARG A 40 7.48 -11.13 13.01
N GLY A 41 6.86 -12.25 12.66
CA GLY A 41 5.41 -12.37 12.45
C GLY A 41 4.94 -12.19 10.99
N ILE A 42 5.84 -11.88 10.06
CA ILE A 42 5.66 -12.07 8.60
C ILE A 42 6.43 -13.31 8.12
N VAL A 43 7.58 -13.58 8.75
CA VAL A 43 8.46 -14.72 8.51
C VAL A 43 8.58 -15.51 9.82
N ASP A 44 8.45 -16.82 9.73
CA ASP A 44 8.58 -17.75 10.85
C ASP A 44 10.04 -18.18 11.04
N PRO A 45 10.48 -18.55 12.25
CA PRO A 45 11.79 -19.18 12.44
C PRO A 45 11.86 -20.55 11.74
N GLY A 46 12.98 -20.80 11.07
CA GLY A 46 13.27 -22.03 10.30
C GLY A 46 14.15 -21.82 9.06
N PHE A 47 14.32 -22.87 8.26
CA PHE A 47 15.18 -22.88 7.06
C PHE A 47 14.36 -22.74 5.77
N TYR A 48 14.71 -21.75 4.94
CA TYR A 48 14.01 -21.38 3.71
C TYR A 48 14.72 -21.79 2.42
N ALA A 49 16.04 -21.95 2.46
CA ALA A 49 16.84 -22.55 1.38
C ALA A 49 18.15 -23.09 1.93
N GLY A 50 18.67 -24.17 1.35
CA GLY A 50 20.02 -24.65 1.65
C GLY A 50 20.22 -25.12 3.09
N PHE A 51 21.41 -24.92 3.66
CA PHE A 51 21.82 -25.45 4.98
C PHE A 51 21.64 -26.98 5.09
N LEU A 52 21.93 -27.75 4.03
CA LEU A 52 21.63 -29.18 3.97
C LEU A 52 22.83 -30.03 4.44
N PRO A 53 22.67 -30.94 5.41
CA PRO A 53 23.74 -31.79 5.92
C PRO A 53 23.94 -33.03 5.04
N LYS A 54 25.18 -33.26 4.58
CA LYS A 54 25.61 -34.45 3.83
C LYS A 54 26.99 -34.95 4.31
N PRO A 55 27.40 -36.19 3.99
CA PRO A 55 28.76 -36.65 4.25
C PRO A 55 29.82 -35.75 3.59
N GLY A 56 30.79 -35.28 4.39
CA GLY A 56 31.92 -34.45 3.94
C GLY A 56 33.19 -35.23 3.61
N GLY A 57 33.17 -36.56 3.74
CA GLY A 57 34.35 -37.42 3.61
C GLY A 57 35.04 -37.64 4.95
N GLY A 58 35.29 -38.91 5.29
CA GLY A 58 35.74 -39.30 6.63
C GLY A 58 34.75 -38.88 7.72
N MET A 59 35.27 -38.50 8.87
CA MET A 59 34.49 -38.11 10.06
C MET A 59 33.93 -36.66 10.00
N ASN A 60 33.81 -36.09 8.80
CA ASN A 60 33.31 -34.73 8.59
C ASN A 60 31.87 -34.73 8.09
N LEU A 61 31.04 -33.89 8.71
CA LEU A 61 29.72 -33.53 8.21
C LEU A 61 29.85 -32.23 7.41
N LEU A 62 29.39 -32.24 6.15
CA LEU A 62 29.39 -31.06 5.30
C LEU A 62 28.00 -30.45 5.27
N ILE A 63 27.84 -29.22 5.76
CA ILE A 63 26.61 -28.44 5.58
C ILE A 63 26.75 -27.64 4.29
N THR A 64 25.79 -27.77 3.36
CA THR A 64 25.86 -27.06 2.07
C THR A 64 25.26 -25.66 2.13
N SER A 65 25.81 -24.77 1.30
CA SER A 65 25.21 -23.47 1.00
C SER A 65 23.80 -23.67 0.46
N VAL A 66 23.64 -24.39 -0.66
CA VAL A 66 22.37 -24.82 -1.28
C VAL A 66 22.55 -26.11 -2.08
N ASP A 67 21.44 -26.73 -2.49
CA ASP A 67 21.38 -27.59 -3.68
C ASP A 67 20.58 -26.85 -4.79
N GLY A 68 21.03 -26.96 -6.05
CA GLY A 68 20.39 -26.35 -7.22
C GLY A 68 20.71 -24.86 -7.44
N ASP A 69 19.94 -24.23 -8.34
CA ASP A 69 20.24 -22.95 -9.03
C ASP A 69 20.21 -21.66 -8.16
N LYS A 70 20.41 -21.78 -6.85
CA LYS A 70 20.43 -20.65 -5.90
C LYS A 70 21.87 -20.24 -5.58
N THR A 71 22.06 -19.02 -5.08
CA THR A 71 23.40 -18.46 -4.80
C THR A 71 23.79 -18.46 -3.31
N ALA A 72 22.81 -18.62 -2.41
CA ALA A 72 23.02 -18.70 -0.97
C ALA A 72 21.85 -19.45 -0.29
N GLY A 73 22.14 -20.14 0.82
CA GLY A 73 21.14 -20.66 1.74
C GLY A 73 20.55 -19.54 2.60
N ALA A 74 19.33 -19.72 3.08
CA ALA A 74 18.62 -18.74 3.91
C ALA A 74 17.90 -19.43 5.08
N ALA A 75 18.07 -18.89 6.29
CA ALA A 75 17.37 -19.27 7.50
C ALA A 75 16.94 -18.02 8.28
N SER A 76 15.93 -18.13 9.14
CA SER A 76 15.49 -17.08 10.04
C SER A 76 15.48 -17.61 11.47
N VAL A 77 16.05 -16.87 12.43
CA VAL A 77 16.06 -17.24 13.85
C VAL A 77 15.47 -16.12 14.70
N ASP A 78 14.60 -16.48 15.64
CA ASP A 78 14.10 -15.57 16.67
C ASP A 78 15.13 -15.46 17.79
N ILE A 79 15.37 -14.24 18.29
CA ILE A 79 16.25 -13.94 19.42
C ILE A 79 15.48 -13.10 20.44
N GLY A 80 15.34 -13.62 21.66
CA GLY A 80 14.50 -13.08 22.72
C GLY A 80 13.03 -12.92 22.31
N GLU A 81 12.35 -11.96 22.91
CA GLU A 81 10.93 -11.64 22.62
C GLU A 81 10.75 -10.71 21.40
N PHE A 82 11.78 -9.92 21.04
CA PHE A 82 11.62 -8.77 20.14
C PHE A 82 12.43 -8.78 18.83
N TYR A 83 13.42 -9.65 18.68
CA TYR A 83 14.32 -9.65 17.52
C TYR A 83 14.16 -10.91 16.67
N GLN A 84 14.36 -10.76 15.37
CA GLN A 84 14.50 -11.87 14.43
C GLN A 84 15.66 -11.51 13.50
N VAL A 85 16.50 -12.48 13.19
CA VAL A 85 17.74 -12.33 12.41
C VAL A 85 17.71 -13.32 11.26
N THR A 86 17.92 -12.85 10.03
CA THR A 86 18.07 -13.74 8.88
C THR A 86 19.55 -14.05 8.65
N ILE A 87 19.84 -15.32 8.40
CA ILE A 87 21.20 -15.85 8.25
C ILE A 87 21.34 -16.42 6.84
N GLN A 88 22.33 -15.92 6.11
CA GLN A 88 22.72 -16.41 4.80
C GLN A 88 23.89 -17.38 4.92
N HIS A 89 23.74 -18.58 4.36
CA HIS A 89 24.85 -19.51 4.13
C HIS A 89 25.40 -19.25 2.74
N ARG A 90 26.68 -18.92 2.61
CA ARG A 90 27.30 -18.51 1.34
C ARG A 90 28.32 -19.51 0.81
N LYS A 91 28.93 -20.30 1.69
CA LYS A 91 29.93 -21.33 1.36
C LYS A 91 29.72 -22.54 2.25
N ASP A 92 29.88 -23.75 1.71
CA ASP A 92 29.76 -24.99 2.48
C ASP A 92 30.72 -25.01 3.69
N ILE A 93 30.25 -25.50 4.84
CA ILE A 93 31.02 -25.61 6.08
C ILE A 93 31.18 -27.09 6.46
N SER A 94 32.43 -27.50 6.67
CA SER A 94 32.80 -28.84 7.12
C SER A 94 32.97 -28.86 8.64
N LEU A 95 32.27 -29.79 9.32
CA LEU A 95 32.25 -29.96 10.77
C LEU A 95 32.81 -31.34 11.14
N ALA A 96 33.96 -31.37 11.81
CA ALA A 96 34.56 -32.62 12.28
C ALA A 96 33.84 -33.17 13.51
N LEU A 97 33.45 -34.44 13.47
CA LEU A 97 32.77 -35.16 14.56
C LEU A 97 33.57 -36.39 15.00
N SER A 98 33.13 -37.10 16.04
CA SER A 98 33.82 -38.29 16.57
C SER A 98 32.89 -39.51 16.61
N ALA A 99 33.45 -40.72 16.48
CA ALA A 99 32.69 -41.96 16.53
C ALA A 99 32.15 -42.27 17.93
N GLY A 100 31.07 -43.07 18.00
CA GLY A 100 30.45 -43.52 19.25
C GLY A 100 29.59 -42.47 19.97
N LYS A 101 29.03 -41.49 19.24
CA LYS A 101 28.22 -40.39 19.80
C LYS A 101 27.08 -39.98 18.86
N LYS A 102 25.92 -39.62 19.41
CA LYS A 102 24.88 -38.85 18.72
C LYS A 102 25.15 -37.35 18.93
N TYR A 103 25.09 -36.57 17.86
CA TYR A 103 25.29 -35.12 17.87
C TYR A 103 24.02 -34.37 17.52
N ALA A 104 23.82 -33.20 18.12
CA ALA A 104 22.94 -32.15 17.63
C ALA A 104 23.79 -31.14 16.84
N ILE A 105 23.37 -30.80 15.63
CA ILE A 105 24.04 -29.82 14.76
C ILE A 105 23.13 -28.62 14.65
N VAL A 106 23.52 -27.50 15.25
CA VAL A 106 22.66 -26.35 15.48
C VAL A 106 23.20 -25.14 14.76
N LEU A 107 22.36 -24.46 13.98
CA LEU A 107 22.63 -23.11 13.52
C LEU A 107 22.27 -22.15 14.66
N LYS A 108 23.22 -21.33 15.10
CA LYS A 108 22.99 -20.26 16.07
C LYS A 108 23.20 -18.91 15.42
N GLY A 109 22.20 -18.03 15.50
CA GLY A 109 22.38 -16.59 15.31
C GLY A 109 22.70 -15.92 16.65
N ARG A 110 23.50 -14.85 16.60
CA ARG A 110 23.83 -14.04 17.78
C ARG A 110 23.54 -12.57 17.50
N TYR A 111 22.76 -11.95 18.38
CA TYR A 111 22.58 -10.50 18.43
C TYR A 111 22.64 -10.04 19.89
N LEU A 112 23.45 -9.02 20.16
CA LEU A 112 23.53 -8.37 21.47
C LEU A 112 23.76 -6.87 21.24
N LEU A 113 22.90 -6.04 21.85
CA LEU A 113 22.93 -4.59 21.66
C LEU A 113 24.18 -4.00 22.32
N GLY A 114 25.04 -3.36 21.51
CA GLY A 114 26.27 -2.72 21.96
C GLY A 114 27.55 -3.49 21.62
N GLU A 115 27.45 -4.75 21.20
CA GLU A 115 28.61 -5.61 20.94
C GLU A 115 28.97 -5.73 19.46
N ASP A 116 30.26 -5.69 19.18
CA ASP A 116 30.83 -5.97 17.86
C ASP A 116 30.83 -7.48 17.59
N THR A 117 30.42 -7.89 16.38
CA THR A 117 30.64 -9.27 15.90
C THR A 117 31.83 -9.32 14.94
N TYR A 118 32.42 -10.49 14.72
CA TYR A 118 33.53 -10.69 13.76
C TYR A 118 33.20 -10.19 12.35
N GLN A 119 31.91 -10.23 11.98
CA GLN A 119 31.38 -9.73 10.71
C GLN A 119 31.47 -8.20 10.57
N VAL A 120 31.57 -7.46 11.68
CA VAL A 120 31.71 -6.00 11.73
C VAL A 120 33.15 -5.60 12.08
N ASN A 121 33.76 -6.30 13.03
CA ASN A 121 35.10 -6.00 13.53
C ASN A 121 35.92 -7.30 13.60
N THR A 122 36.95 -7.44 12.76
CA THR A 122 37.79 -8.65 12.71
C THR A 122 38.58 -8.95 13.99
N ALA A 123 38.56 -8.08 15.00
CA ALA A 123 39.11 -8.37 16.33
C ALA A 123 38.10 -9.01 17.29
N SER A 124 36.79 -9.01 16.97
CA SER A 124 35.77 -9.65 17.81
C SER A 124 35.77 -11.17 17.65
N HIS A 125 35.74 -11.89 18.76
CA HIS A 125 35.61 -13.35 18.79
C HIS A 125 34.15 -13.84 18.68
N ILE A 126 33.18 -12.93 18.54
CA ILE A 126 31.75 -13.24 18.51
C ILE A 126 31.29 -13.35 17.05
N HIS A 127 31.04 -14.57 16.55
CA HIS A 127 30.42 -14.74 15.23
C HIS A 127 28.95 -14.31 15.24
N ALA A 128 28.49 -13.57 14.23
CA ALA A 128 27.09 -13.17 14.09
C ALA A 128 26.16 -14.37 13.79
N ALA A 129 26.70 -15.40 13.12
CA ALA A 129 26.09 -16.71 12.99
C ALA A 129 27.16 -17.80 12.93
N GLU A 130 26.88 -18.96 13.52
CA GLU A 130 27.79 -20.10 13.62
C GLU A 130 27.04 -21.44 13.62
N PHE A 131 27.75 -22.53 13.32
CA PHE A 131 27.27 -23.88 13.64
C PHE A 131 27.86 -24.35 14.97
N VAL A 132 26.99 -24.77 15.89
CA VAL A 132 27.36 -25.34 17.19
C VAL A 132 27.10 -26.85 17.14
N THR A 133 28.14 -27.64 17.44
CA THR A 133 28.03 -29.10 17.58
C THR A 133 27.89 -29.43 19.08
N ARG A 134 26.86 -30.19 19.45
CA ARG A 134 26.62 -30.64 20.84
C ARG A 134 26.37 -32.14 20.87
N THR A 135 26.58 -32.80 22.00
CA THR A 135 26.13 -34.20 22.17
C THR A 135 24.61 -34.20 22.32
N TYR A 136 23.91 -35.00 21.52
CA TYR A 136 22.45 -35.14 21.60
C TYR A 136 22.09 -36.04 22.80
N THR A 137 21.01 -35.69 23.49
CA THR A 137 20.36 -36.52 24.52
C THR A 137 18.86 -36.40 24.32
N ASP A 138 18.07 -37.35 24.80
CA ASP A 138 16.61 -37.35 24.55
C ASP A 138 15.86 -36.24 25.31
N SER A 139 16.56 -35.53 26.21
CA SER A 139 16.14 -34.29 26.87
C SER A 139 16.76 -33.03 26.24
N TYR A 140 17.31 -33.10 25.02
CA TYR A 140 17.90 -31.95 24.36
C TYR A 140 16.85 -30.88 24.04
N GLN A 141 17.19 -29.60 24.25
CA GLN A 141 16.37 -28.45 23.93
C GLN A 141 17.22 -27.40 23.20
N LEU A 142 16.62 -26.69 22.23
CA LEU A 142 17.25 -25.55 21.57
C LEU A 142 17.26 -24.33 22.50
N GLY A 143 18.37 -23.58 22.49
CA GLY A 143 18.45 -22.30 23.19
C GLY A 143 17.84 -21.15 22.38
N ASP A 144 17.88 -19.96 22.97
CA ASP A 144 17.51 -18.73 22.25
C ASP A 144 18.45 -18.46 21.06
N GLY A 145 17.90 -18.04 19.92
CA GLY A 145 18.62 -17.85 18.66
C GLY A 145 19.07 -19.13 17.92
N GLU A 146 18.53 -20.30 18.25
CA GLU A 146 19.02 -21.60 17.74
C GLU A 146 17.99 -22.40 16.90
N LEU A 147 18.47 -23.02 15.83
CA LEU A 147 17.72 -23.98 15.00
C LEU A 147 18.49 -25.29 14.83
N LEU A 148 17.81 -26.42 14.97
CA LEU A 148 18.39 -27.74 14.68
C LEU A 148 18.47 -27.97 13.17
N VAL A 149 19.68 -28.17 12.66
CA VAL A 149 19.96 -28.49 11.24
C VAL A 149 19.76 -29.99 11.00
N CYS A 150 20.27 -30.82 11.90
CA CYS A 150 20.09 -32.27 11.96
C CYS A 150 20.56 -32.80 13.32
N THR A 151 20.23 -34.06 13.59
CA THR A 151 21.03 -34.91 14.49
C THR A 151 21.91 -35.83 13.66
N VAL A 152 23.07 -36.25 14.20
CA VAL A 152 23.95 -37.22 13.54
C VAL A 152 24.30 -38.33 14.53
N ASN A 153 23.79 -39.54 14.30
CA ASN A 153 24.03 -40.71 15.14
C ASN A 153 25.21 -41.52 14.61
N ILE A 154 26.40 -41.38 15.21
CA ILE A 154 27.63 -42.00 14.73
C ILE A 154 27.98 -43.21 15.62
N PRO A 155 27.86 -44.46 15.13
CA PRO A 155 28.18 -45.65 15.92
C PRO A 155 29.65 -45.71 16.35
N ALA A 156 29.97 -46.55 17.34
CA ALA A 156 31.36 -46.80 17.71
C ALA A 156 32.08 -47.59 16.61
N GLY A 157 33.34 -47.23 16.34
CA GLY A 157 34.20 -47.95 15.39
C GLY A 157 34.07 -47.58 13.90
N VAL A 158 33.15 -46.67 13.53
CA VAL A 158 33.06 -46.18 12.14
C VAL A 158 34.15 -45.14 11.84
N SER A 159 34.63 -45.12 10.59
CA SER A 159 35.69 -44.21 10.11
C SER A 159 35.19 -43.10 9.18
N ALA A 160 33.91 -43.13 8.81
CA ALA A 160 33.25 -42.09 8.04
C ALA A 160 31.77 -41.94 8.42
N ILE A 161 31.24 -40.73 8.24
CA ILE A 161 29.80 -40.45 8.34
C ILE A 161 29.12 -40.87 7.04
N THR A 162 28.05 -41.66 7.13
CA THR A 162 27.18 -42.01 5.98
C THR A 162 25.89 -41.19 6.01
N GLN A 163 25.14 -41.17 4.90
CA GLN A 163 23.87 -40.44 4.85
C GLN A 163 22.84 -40.99 5.85
N GLU A 164 22.87 -42.30 6.12
CA GLU A 164 22.00 -42.99 7.09
C GLU A 164 22.26 -42.59 8.55
N MET A 165 23.43 -42.02 8.85
CA MET A 165 23.75 -41.49 10.17
C MET A 165 23.15 -40.09 10.40
N ILE A 166 22.67 -39.41 9.35
CA ILE A 166 22.20 -38.02 9.38
C ILE A 166 20.67 -37.99 9.40
N ASP A 167 20.10 -37.49 10.48
CA ASP A 167 18.66 -37.36 10.67
C ASP A 167 18.22 -35.88 10.64
N THR A 168 17.41 -35.54 9.65
CA THR A 168 16.83 -34.21 9.42
C THR A 168 15.34 -34.12 9.76
N SER A 169 14.75 -35.13 10.40
CA SER A 169 13.31 -35.17 10.69
C SER A 169 12.83 -34.02 11.60
N GLU A 170 13.64 -33.64 12.58
CA GLU A 170 13.39 -32.52 13.50
C GLU A 170 13.72 -31.14 12.90
N ARG A 171 14.15 -31.07 11.63
CA ARG A 171 14.55 -29.82 10.97
C ARG A 171 13.34 -29.00 10.53
N ILE A 172 13.21 -27.79 11.06
CA ILE A 172 12.12 -26.86 10.74
C ILE A 172 12.32 -26.25 9.34
N ASN A 173 11.90 -26.99 8.31
CA ASN A 173 11.86 -26.54 6.92
C ASN A 173 10.65 -25.60 6.71
N ARG A 174 10.87 -24.44 6.12
CA ARG A 174 9.84 -23.43 5.86
C ARG A 174 9.78 -23.09 4.37
N THR A 175 8.61 -23.24 3.76
CA THR A 175 8.27 -22.55 2.51
C THR A 175 7.91 -21.10 2.83
N ILE A 176 8.25 -20.15 1.95
CA ILE A 176 7.94 -18.72 2.15
C ILE A 176 6.40 -18.44 2.09
N GLY A 177 5.59 -19.42 1.67
CA GLY A 177 4.14 -19.25 1.49
C GLY A 177 3.77 -18.36 0.30
N ILE A 178 4.78 -18.01 -0.52
CA ILE A 178 4.69 -17.09 -1.65
C ILE A 178 5.51 -17.69 -2.78
N ASP A 179 4.85 -18.13 -3.86
CA ASP A 179 5.54 -18.55 -5.09
C ASP A 179 6.13 -17.30 -5.76
N ILE A 180 7.44 -17.29 -6.06
CA ILE A 180 8.03 -16.19 -6.85
C ILE A 180 7.82 -16.52 -8.33
N SER A 181 6.93 -15.77 -8.99
CA SER A 181 6.51 -16.03 -10.37
C SER A 181 6.97 -14.95 -11.34
N ASP A 182 7.29 -15.41 -12.55
CA ASP A 182 7.58 -14.59 -13.73
C ASP A 182 6.33 -14.03 -14.43
N SER A 183 5.14 -14.35 -13.91
CA SER A 183 3.84 -13.90 -14.43
C SER A 183 3.50 -12.48 -13.98
N VAL A 184 3.03 -11.68 -14.93
CA VAL A 184 2.54 -10.30 -14.70
C VAL A 184 1.01 -10.22 -14.59
N THR A 185 0.33 -11.37 -14.55
CA THR A 185 -1.14 -11.50 -14.55
C THR A 185 -1.65 -12.47 -13.49
N SER A 186 -0.84 -12.80 -12.47
CA SER A 186 -1.28 -13.63 -11.35
C SER A 186 -2.39 -12.94 -10.54
N THR A 187 -3.49 -13.66 -10.29
CA THR A 187 -4.58 -13.25 -9.39
C THR A 187 -4.49 -13.92 -8.02
N ARG A 188 -3.50 -14.81 -7.81
CA ARG A 188 -3.20 -15.49 -6.55
C ARG A 188 -2.46 -14.54 -5.60
N SER A 189 -2.93 -14.42 -4.35
CA SER A 189 -2.31 -13.60 -3.30
C SER A 189 -1.07 -14.26 -2.66
N ASP A 190 -0.90 -15.57 -2.86
CA ASP A 190 0.24 -16.40 -2.46
C ASP A 190 1.30 -16.50 -3.56
N VAL A 191 1.39 -15.49 -4.44
CA VAL A 191 2.34 -15.39 -5.54
C VAL A 191 2.93 -13.98 -5.62
N ALA A 192 4.24 -13.83 -5.46
CA ALA A 192 4.94 -12.56 -5.66
C ALA A 192 5.54 -12.46 -7.06
N ALA A 193 5.64 -11.24 -7.57
CA ALA A 193 6.36 -10.95 -8.81
C ALA A 193 7.87 -11.13 -8.61
N SER A 194 8.50 -11.96 -9.44
CA SER A 194 9.97 -12.01 -9.58
C SER A 194 10.51 -10.66 -10.07
N SER A 195 11.82 -10.43 -9.96
CA SER A 195 12.45 -9.26 -10.58
C SER A 195 12.25 -9.23 -12.10
N LEU A 196 12.10 -10.40 -12.75
CA LEU A 196 11.77 -10.53 -14.16
C LEU A 196 10.27 -10.32 -14.44
N ALA A 197 9.35 -10.66 -13.53
CA ALA A 197 7.95 -10.22 -13.62
C ALA A 197 7.83 -8.71 -13.43
N VAL A 198 8.51 -8.10 -12.46
CA VAL A 198 8.53 -6.63 -12.29
C VAL A 198 9.12 -5.97 -13.52
N LYS A 199 10.21 -6.51 -14.10
CA LYS A 199 10.78 -6.03 -15.37
C LYS A 199 9.81 -6.19 -16.53
N LYS A 200 9.16 -7.36 -16.69
CA LYS A 200 8.12 -7.61 -17.71
C LYS A 200 6.92 -6.68 -17.53
N ALA A 201 6.51 -6.39 -16.31
CA ALA A 201 5.40 -5.49 -15.99
C ALA A 201 5.77 -4.03 -16.27
N TYR A 202 7.00 -3.62 -15.98
CA TYR A 202 7.54 -2.31 -16.35
C TYR A 202 7.69 -2.17 -17.87
N ASP A 203 8.25 -3.16 -18.57
CA ASP A 203 8.40 -3.15 -20.02
C ASP A 203 7.03 -3.26 -20.73
N LEU A 204 6.05 -3.98 -20.14
CA LEU A 204 4.65 -4.03 -20.61
C LEU A 204 3.90 -2.72 -20.33
N ALA A 205 4.12 -2.09 -19.18
CA ALA A 205 3.59 -0.76 -18.89
C ALA A 205 4.19 0.25 -19.89
N LYS A 206 5.51 0.24 -20.09
CA LYS A 206 6.23 1.12 -21.02
C LYS A 206 5.84 0.89 -22.49
N SER A 207 5.45 -0.32 -22.87
CA SER A 207 4.97 -0.65 -24.24
C SER A 207 3.44 -0.57 -24.42
N LYS A 208 2.66 -0.45 -23.33
CA LYS A 208 1.25 -0.02 -23.37
C LYS A 208 1.09 1.49 -23.22
N TYR A 209 2.03 2.16 -22.56
CA TYR A 209 2.15 3.62 -22.50
C TYR A 209 2.95 4.16 -23.70
N THR A 210 2.58 3.71 -24.90
CA THR A 210 3.04 4.25 -26.20
C THR A 210 2.44 5.62 -26.50
N ALA A 211 2.14 6.39 -25.46
CA ALA A 211 1.68 7.76 -25.54
C ALA A 211 2.88 8.64 -25.89
N GLN A 212 3.11 8.78 -27.20
CA GLN A 212 4.02 9.77 -27.77
C GLN A 212 3.54 11.18 -27.38
N ASP A 213 4.39 12.19 -27.54
CA ASP A 213 3.94 13.57 -27.33
C ASP A 213 2.82 13.93 -28.32
N ALA A 214 1.86 14.74 -27.87
CA ALA A 214 0.81 15.24 -28.73
C ALA A 214 1.39 16.21 -29.76
N SER A 215 0.82 16.25 -30.95
CA SER A 215 1.07 17.30 -31.95
C SER A 215 -0.26 17.78 -32.54
N THR A 216 -0.18 18.79 -33.40
CA THR A 216 -1.29 19.25 -34.27
C THR A 216 -1.94 18.13 -35.10
N THR A 217 -1.21 17.04 -35.37
CA THR A 217 -1.63 15.94 -36.25
C THR A 217 -1.72 14.58 -35.55
N GLN A 218 -1.19 14.44 -34.32
CA GLN A 218 -1.08 13.17 -33.61
C GLN A 218 -1.55 13.29 -32.15
N LYS A 219 -2.46 12.40 -31.73
CA LYS A 219 -2.95 12.36 -30.34
C LYS A 219 -1.89 11.73 -29.43
N GLY A 220 -1.60 12.38 -28.31
CA GLY A 220 -0.51 12.01 -27.41
C GLY A 220 -0.56 12.74 -26.06
N LEU A 221 0.57 12.80 -25.35
CA LEU A 221 0.75 13.58 -24.12
C LEU A 221 1.06 15.05 -24.45
N VAL A 222 0.26 15.98 -23.96
CA VAL A 222 0.51 17.42 -24.15
C VAL A 222 1.58 17.89 -23.16
N GLN A 223 2.76 18.25 -23.65
CA GLN A 223 3.78 18.93 -22.86
C GLN A 223 3.40 20.42 -22.65
N LEU A 224 3.94 21.06 -21.61
CA LEU A 224 3.54 22.42 -21.20
C LEU A 224 4.72 23.40 -21.21
N SER A 225 4.66 24.45 -22.03
CA SER A 225 5.69 25.50 -22.08
C SER A 225 5.29 26.76 -21.31
N SER A 226 6.27 27.41 -20.67
CA SER A 226 6.12 28.74 -20.03
C SER A 226 6.66 29.89 -20.89
N GLU A 227 7.11 29.61 -22.11
CA GLU A 227 7.62 30.60 -23.06
C GLU A 227 6.47 31.36 -23.72
N THR A 228 6.66 32.65 -23.97
CA THR A 228 5.67 33.52 -24.64
C THR A 228 5.80 33.56 -26.16
N ASN A 229 6.74 32.79 -26.71
CA ASN A 229 7.18 32.82 -28.11
C ASN A 229 7.58 31.42 -28.63
N SER A 230 7.09 30.35 -27.99
CA SER A 230 7.37 28.97 -28.39
C SER A 230 6.71 28.68 -29.74
N ASP A 231 7.48 28.13 -30.68
CA ASP A 231 7.05 27.66 -32.00
C ASP A 231 6.79 26.14 -32.04
N SER A 232 6.92 25.47 -30.90
CA SER A 232 6.76 24.02 -30.77
C SER A 232 5.31 23.55 -30.91
N GLU A 233 5.00 22.86 -32.00
CA GLU A 233 3.71 22.20 -32.23
C GLU A 233 3.40 21.04 -31.26
N THR A 234 4.32 20.64 -30.38
CA THR A 234 4.13 19.58 -29.38
C THR A 234 3.93 20.08 -27.94
N MET A 235 3.98 21.40 -27.72
CA MET A 235 3.87 22.01 -26.39
C MET A 235 2.70 23.00 -26.32
N ALA A 236 1.77 22.79 -25.40
CA ALA A 236 0.73 23.78 -25.11
C ALA A 236 1.26 24.89 -24.20
N ALA A 237 0.81 26.12 -24.45
CA ALA A 237 1.10 27.26 -23.60
C ALA A 237 0.47 27.09 -22.20
N THR A 238 1.28 27.15 -21.15
CA THR A 238 0.79 27.20 -19.76
C THR A 238 -0.07 28.43 -19.49
N PRO A 239 -0.92 28.42 -18.45
CA PRO A 239 -1.57 29.63 -17.96
C PRO A 239 -0.60 30.77 -17.63
N LYS A 240 0.68 30.47 -17.30
CA LYS A 240 1.73 31.48 -17.12
C LYS A 240 2.12 32.13 -18.45
N ALA A 241 2.40 31.35 -19.49
CA ALA A 241 2.68 31.87 -20.83
C ALA A 241 1.49 32.68 -21.37
N VAL A 242 0.28 32.12 -21.29
CA VAL A 242 -0.96 32.79 -21.73
C VAL A 242 -1.20 34.08 -20.95
N LYS A 243 -0.98 34.10 -19.63
CA LYS A 243 -1.09 35.34 -18.84
C LYS A 243 -0.03 36.37 -19.26
N SER A 244 1.23 35.98 -19.42
CA SER A 244 2.28 36.93 -19.85
C SER A 244 2.01 37.52 -21.25
N VAL A 245 1.49 36.71 -22.19
CA VAL A 245 1.04 37.19 -23.51
C VAL A 245 -0.18 38.09 -23.38
N LYS A 246 -1.15 37.77 -22.51
CA LYS A 246 -2.34 38.59 -22.25
C LYS A 246 -1.99 39.93 -21.60
N ASP A 247 -1.15 39.92 -20.57
CA ASP A 247 -0.64 41.11 -19.89
C ASP A 247 0.09 42.01 -20.89
N LEU A 248 0.92 41.42 -21.77
CA LEU A 248 1.58 42.16 -22.85
C LEU A 248 0.56 42.73 -23.86
N ALA A 249 -0.44 41.95 -24.27
CA ALA A 249 -1.47 42.39 -25.21
C ALA A 249 -2.36 43.51 -24.63
N ASP A 250 -2.68 43.46 -23.33
CA ASP A 250 -3.40 44.52 -22.62
C ASP A 250 -2.58 45.83 -22.51
N THR A 251 -1.26 45.80 -22.75
CA THR A 251 -0.43 47.02 -22.94
C THR A 251 -0.34 47.52 -24.38
N LYS A 252 -1.03 46.88 -25.35
CA LYS A 252 -1.08 47.30 -26.75
C LYS A 252 -2.45 47.88 -27.09
N ALA A 253 -2.46 48.93 -27.90
CA ALA A 253 -3.69 49.42 -28.49
C ALA A 253 -4.15 48.46 -29.61
N PRO A 254 -5.47 48.34 -29.87
CA PRO A 254 -6.00 47.56 -31.00
C PRO A 254 -5.35 47.97 -32.33
N ILE A 255 -5.06 47.00 -33.19
CA ILE A 255 -4.43 47.27 -34.50
C ILE A 255 -5.38 48.02 -35.45
N GLU A 256 -6.66 47.69 -35.40
CA GLU A 256 -7.74 48.42 -36.09
C GLU A 256 -8.40 49.42 -35.15
N SER A 257 -8.49 50.69 -35.57
CA SER A 257 -9.20 51.77 -34.89
C SER A 257 -8.99 51.88 -33.36
N PRO A 258 -7.73 51.99 -32.87
CA PRO A 258 -7.46 52.12 -31.45
C PRO A 258 -8.08 53.37 -30.83
N SER A 259 -8.84 53.19 -29.73
CA SER A 259 -9.34 54.31 -28.93
C SER A 259 -8.21 54.92 -28.09
N LEU A 260 -7.66 56.05 -28.53
CA LEU A 260 -6.56 56.73 -27.87
C LEU A 260 -7.08 57.71 -26.82
N THR A 261 -6.72 57.48 -25.56
CA THR A 261 -7.06 58.36 -24.41
C THR A 261 -5.78 58.93 -23.77
N GLY A 262 -5.89 60.08 -23.11
CA GLY A 262 -4.74 60.80 -22.57
C GLY A 262 -3.94 61.53 -23.65
N THR A 263 -2.62 61.54 -23.53
CA THR A 263 -1.70 62.33 -24.39
C THR A 263 -0.75 61.40 -25.17
N PRO A 264 -1.23 60.72 -26.25
CA PRO A 264 -0.45 59.71 -26.96
C PRO A 264 0.76 60.30 -27.70
N THR A 265 1.93 59.71 -27.48
CA THR A 265 3.18 60.08 -28.17
C THR A 265 3.34 59.27 -29.46
N ALA A 266 3.27 59.94 -30.62
CA ALA A 266 3.58 59.35 -31.92
C ALA A 266 4.81 60.04 -32.56
N PRO A 267 5.62 59.35 -33.39
CA PRO A 267 6.74 59.96 -34.11
C PRO A 267 6.28 61.09 -35.04
N THR A 268 7.05 62.18 -35.11
CA THR A 268 6.81 63.28 -36.04
C THR A 268 7.15 62.84 -37.45
N ALA A 269 6.15 62.75 -38.33
CA ALA A 269 6.36 62.40 -39.74
C ALA A 269 7.18 63.46 -40.49
N ALA A 270 7.79 63.05 -41.60
CA ALA A 270 8.49 63.97 -42.50
C ALA A 270 7.48 64.82 -43.30
N GLN A 271 7.87 66.04 -43.66
CA GLN A 271 7.01 66.91 -44.46
C GLN A 271 6.72 66.27 -45.83
N GLY A 272 5.44 66.20 -46.20
CA GLY A 272 4.98 65.55 -47.44
C GLY A 272 4.58 64.07 -47.30
N THR A 273 4.71 63.45 -46.12
CA THR A 273 4.15 62.11 -45.87
C THR A 273 2.62 62.10 -46.03
N ASN A 274 2.12 61.18 -46.85
CA ASN A 274 0.70 61.02 -47.22
C ASN A 274 0.13 59.63 -46.91
N SER A 275 0.67 58.96 -45.89
CA SER A 275 0.25 57.62 -45.43
C SER A 275 -0.85 57.71 -44.35
N THR A 276 -1.33 56.56 -43.90
CA THR A 276 -2.29 56.41 -42.79
C THR A 276 -1.68 56.67 -41.39
N GLN A 277 -0.48 57.25 -41.30
CA GLN A 277 0.17 57.56 -40.03
C GLN A 277 -0.57 58.66 -39.25
N ILE A 278 -0.70 58.47 -37.92
CA ILE A 278 -1.32 59.46 -37.03
C ILE A 278 -0.49 60.75 -37.03
N ALA A 279 -1.11 61.85 -37.47
CA ALA A 279 -0.52 63.18 -37.49
C ALA A 279 -0.38 63.76 -36.07
N ASN A 280 0.84 63.78 -35.52
CA ASN A 280 1.10 64.35 -34.20
C ASN A 280 1.08 65.90 -34.22
N THR A 281 0.96 66.53 -33.04
CA THR A 281 0.86 68.00 -32.92
C THR A 281 2.08 68.75 -33.49
N ALA A 282 3.27 68.14 -33.50
CA ALA A 282 4.46 68.76 -34.08
C ALA A 282 4.43 68.73 -35.62
N PHE A 283 4.01 67.62 -36.22
CA PHE A 283 3.82 67.48 -37.66
C PHE A 283 2.70 68.39 -38.16
N VAL A 284 1.55 68.43 -37.46
CA VAL A 284 0.45 69.34 -37.80
C VAL A 284 0.90 70.80 -37.73
N LYS A 285 1.65 71.20 -36.70
CA LYS A 285 2.23 72.55 -36.62
C LYS A 285 3.21 72.82 -37.77
N ALA A 286 4.13 71.90 -38.06
CA ALA A 286 5.10 72.05 -39.16
C ALA A 286 4.42 72.15 -40.53
N ALA A 287 3.41 71.31 -40.80
CA ALA A 287 2.63 71.32 -42.03
C ALA A 287 1.80 72.60 -42.17
N ILE A 288 1.17 73.10 -41.09
CA ILE A 288 0.45 74.38 -41.09
C ILE A 288 1.42 75.54 -41.30
N THR A 289 2.56 75.59 -40.60
CA THR A 289 3.59 76.62 -40.80
C THR A 289 4.15 76.59 -42.22
N ALA A 290 4.34 75.41 -42.81
CA ALA A 290 4.78 75.29 -44.20
C ALA A 290 3.69 75.64 -45.23
N LEU A 291 2.41 75.42 -44.92
CA LEU A 291 1.29 75.88 -45.75
C LEU A 291 1.18 77.41 -45.72
N ILE A 292 1.31 78.02 -44.54
CA ILE A 292 1.31 79.48 -44.36
C ILE A 292 2.51 80.13 -45.06
N ASN A 293 3.72 79.56 -44.92
CA ASN A 293 4.94 80.10 -45.52
C ASN A 293 5.16 79.70 -46.99
N GLY A 294 4.42 78.70 -47.49
CA GLY A 294 4.55 78.14 -48.84
C GLY A 294 3.40 78.51 -49.78
N ALA A 295 2.33 79.13 -49.27
CA ALA A 295 1.32 79.76 -50.11
C ALA A 295 1.92 80.98 -50.85
N PRO A 296 1.63 81.18 -52.15
CA PRO A 296 1.90 82.45 -52.82
C PRO A 296 1.24 83.62 -52.08
N GLY A 297 1.83 84.82 -52.19
CA GLY A 297 1.36 86.07 -51.57
C GLY A 297 0.07 86.65 -52.16
N THR A 298 -0.93 85.80 -52.35
CA THR A 298 -2.32 86.08 -52.73
C THR A 298 -3.30 85.22 -51.90
N LEU A 299 -2.80 84.52 -50.87
CA LEU A 299 -3.54 83.59 -50.02
C LEU A 299 -3.30 83.78 -48.50
N ASP A 300 -2.56 84.80 -48.06
CA ASP A 300 -2.43 85.18 -46.62
C ASP A 300 -3.70 85.95 -46.18
N THR A 301 -4.88 85.42 -46.53
CA THR A 301 -6.12 86.20 -46.65
C THR A 301 -6.62 86.77 -45.33
N LEU A 302 -6.44 86.12 -44.19
CA LEU A 302 -6.85 86.69 -42.89
C LEU A 302 -6.00 87.91 -42.48
N LYS A 303 -4.74 87.93 -42.87
CA LYS A 303 -3.78 89.00 -42.56
C LYS A 303 -3.88 90.13 -43.60
N GLU A 304 -4.07 89.78 -44.86
CA GLU A 304 -4.44 90.72 -45.93
C GLU A 304 -5.80 91.36 -45.66
N ILE A 305 -6.81 90.64 -45.18
CA ILE A 305 -8.10 91.22 -44.74
C ILE A 305 -7.87 92.17 -43.58
N ALA A 306 -7.15 91.77 -42.52
CA ALA A 306 -6.84 92.64 -41.39
C ALA A 306 -6.15 93.95 -41.84
N ALA A 307 -5.20 93.87 -42.78
CA ALA A 307 -4.53 95.03 -43.36
C ALA A 307 -5.45 95.86 -44.29
N ALA A 308 -6.25 95.23 -45.14
CA ALA A 308 -7.10 95.89 -46.13
C ALA A 308 -8.34 96.57 -45.52
N ILE A 309 -8.84 96.06 -44.39
CA ILE A 309 -9.83 96.76 -43.55
C ILE A 309 -9.18 97.76 -42.59
N ASN A 310 -7.84 97.93 -42.67
CA ASN A 310 -7.03 98.79 -41.82
C ASN A 310 -7.22 98.53 -40.30
N ASN A 311 -7.55 97.28 -39.95
CA ASN A 311 -7.97 96.81 -38.63
C ASN A 311 -9.25 97.49 -38.06
N ASP A 312 -10.16 98.03 -38.89
CA ASP A 312 -11.46 98.56 -38.45
C ASP A 312 -12.37 97.44 -37.88
N PRO A 313 -12.69 97.44 -36.57
CA PRO A 313 -13.58 96.44 -35.97
C PRO A 313 -15.05 96.63 -36.38
N ASN A 314 -15.42 97.74 -37.04
CA ASN A 314 -16.78 98.05 -37.48
C ASN A 314 -16.99 97.87 -39.00
N PHE A 315 -16.05 97.20 -39.69
CA PHE A 315 -15.99 97.04 -41.14
C PHE A 315 -17.33 96.74 -41.85
N SER A 316 -18.22 95.97 -41.23
CA SER A 316 -19.56 95.68 -41.78
C SER A 316 -20.38 96.96 -42.03
N THR A 317 -20.35 97.93 -41.11
CA THR A 317 -21.01 99.24 -41.25
C THR A 317 -20.39 100.03 -42.41
N THR A 318 -19.06 100.01 -42.51
CA THR A 318 -18.28 100.69 -43.55
C THR A 318 -18.63 100.15 -44.95
N ILE A 319 -18.75 98.83 -45.11
CA ILE A 319 -19.16 98.19 -46.37
C ILE A 319 -20.64 98.42 -46.69
N ASN A 320 -21.55 98.30 -45.72
CA ASN A 320 -22.98 98.50 -45.96
C ASN A 320 -23.30 99.90 -46.51
N ASN A 321 -22.61 100.94 -46.01
CA ASN A 321 -22.72 102.31 -46.52
C ASN A 321 -22.22 102.45 -47.97
N ALA A 322 -21.17 101.71 -48.37
CA ALA A 322 -20.65 101.72 -49.74
C ALA A 322 -21.51 100.90 -50.71
N LEU A 323 -22.13 99.81 -50.22
CA LEU A 323 -22.98 98.93 -51.02
C LEU A 323 -24.33 99.57 -51.38
N ALA A 324 -24.83 100.48 -50.52
CA ALA A 324 -26.03 101.29 -50.76
C ALA A 324 -25.94 102.23 -51.99
N LEU A 325 -24.76 102.38 -52.60
CA LEU A 325 -24.51 103.18 -53.80
C LEU A 325 -24.43 102.33 -55.11
N LYS A 326 -24.91 101.08 -55.10
CA LYS A 326 -24.85 100.15 -56.24
C LYS A 326 -26.25 99.71 -56.71
N ALA A 327 -26.40 99.48 -58.02
CA ALA A 327 -27.64 98.96 -58.60
C ALA A 327 -27.74 97.42 -58.50
N PRO A 328 -28.95 96.82 -58.45
CA PRO A 328 -29.12 95.38 -58.28
C PRO A 328 -28.61 94.53 -59.44
N LEU A 329 -28.09 93.33 -59.13
CA LEU A 329 -27.55 92.38 -60.11
C LEU A 329 -28.65 91.61 -60.88
N ALA A 330 -29.86 91.51 -60.32
CA ALA A 330 -31.02 90.89 -60.95
C ALA A 330 -32.07 91.96 -61.30
N SER A 331 -32.55 91.95 -62.55
CA SER A 331 -33.48 92.93 -63.13
C SER A 331 -33.20 94.41 -62.75
N PRO A 332 -31.99 94.94 -63.00
CA PRO A 332 -31.74 96.38 -62.84
C PRO A 332 -32.65 97.18 -63.78
N ALA A 333 -33.29 98.22 -63.23
CA ALA A 333 -34.09 99.16 -64.01
C ALA A 333 -33.16 100.08 -64.84
N LEU A 334 -32.85 99.67 -66.07
CA LEU A 334 -31.96 100.40 -66.98
C LEU A 334 -32.66 101.63 -67.57
N THR A 335 -32.48 102.80 -66.94
CA THR A 335 -32.94 104.09 -67.47
C THR A 335 -31.88 104.70 -68.40
N GLY A 336 -32.22 104.91 -69.68
CA GLY A 336 -31.31 105.46 -70.70
C GLY A 336 -31.20 104.56 -71.93
N ILE A 337 -30.12 104.69 -72.68
CA ILE A 337 -29.81 103.83 -73.85
C ILE A 337 -28.54 103.02 -73.56
N PRO A 338 -28.66 101.72 -73.20
CA PRO A 338 -27.51 100.84 -73.01
C PRO A 338 -26.98 100.30 -74.34
N THR A 339 -25.65 100.10 -74.43
CA THR A 339 -24.97 99.52 -75.60
C THR A 339 -24.38 98.15 -75.26
N ALA A 340 -24.40 97.19 -76.20
CA ALA A 340 -23.98 95.80 -75.96
C ALA A 340 -23.32 95.14 -77.21
N PRO A 341 -22.42 94.14 -77.05
CA PRO A 341 -21.69 93.51 -78.16
C PRO A 341 -22.37 92.28 -78.79
N THR A 342 -21.94 91.92 -80.00
CA THR A 342 -22.42 90.76 -80.78
C THR A 342 -21.72 89.44 -80.39
N ALA A 343 -22.48 88.34 -80.30
CA ALA A 343 -21.99 87.01 -79.91
C ALA A 343 -21.63 86.08 -81.09
N ALA A 344 -20.76 85.10 -80.84
CA ALA A 344 -20.26 84.11 -81.82
C ALA A 344 -21.07 82.80 -81.83
N GLN A 345 -21.00 82.02 -82.91
CA GLN A 345 -21.79 80.79 -83.08
C GLN A 345 -21.54 79.73 -81.99
N GLY A 346 -22.60 79.03 -81.56
CA GLY A 346 -22.57 77.99 -80.52
C GLY A 346 -22.84 78.46 -79.09
N THR A 347 -22.81 79.77 -78.81
CA THR A 347 -23.05 80.36 -77.48
C THR A 347 -24.49 80.15 -76.97
N ASN A 348 -24.71 79.12 -76.15
CA ASN A 348 -26.00 78.77 -75.54
C ASN A 348 -26.16 79.29 -74.09
N ASN A 349 -25.70 80.52 -73.82
CA ASN A 349 -25.70 81.13 -72.48
C ASN A 349 -26.69 82.32 -72.36
N THR A 350 -26.62 83.05 -71.24
CA THR A 350 -27.53 84.14 -70.86
C THR A 350 -27.15 85.53 -71.42
N GLN A 351 -26.25 85.62 -72.41
CA GLN A 351 -25.92 86.91 -73.04
C GLN A 351 -27.10 87.47 -73.86
N ILE A 352 -27.18 88.80 -73.98
CA ILE A 352 -28.17 89.46 -74.85
C ILE A 352 -27.89 89.06 -76.31
N ALA A 353 -28.77 88.26 -76.89
CA ALA A 353 -28.63 87.77 -78.26
C ALA A 353 -28.88 88.90 -79.27
N THR A 354 -27.81 89.53 -79.74
CA THR A 354 -27.84 90.39 -80.93
C THR A 354 -28.32 89.62 -82.17
N THR A 355 -28.92 90.32 -83.13
CA THR A 355 -29.59 89.76 -84.33
C THR A 355 -28.72 88.88 -85.23
N ALA A 356 -27.39 88.91 -85.08
CA ALA A 356 -26.48 88.10 -85.88
C ALA A 356 -26.32 86.64 -85.39
N TYR A 357 -26.52 86.36 -84.09
CA TYR A 357 -26.12 85.09 -83.47
C TYR A 357 -27.01 83.89 -83.86
N VAL A 358 -28.34 84.07 -83.81
CA VAL A 358 -29.32 82.96 -83.72
C VAL A 358 -29.35 82.04 -84.96
N ARG A 359 -28.87 82.51 -86.13
CA ARG A 359 -28.87 81.77 -87.41
C ARG A 359 -27.92 80.55 -87.48
N ALA A 360 -27.37 80.10 -86.35
CA ALA A 360 -26.18 79.24 -86.27
C ALA A 360 -26.45 77.78 -85.89
N ALA A 361 -27.09 77.54 -84.75
CA ALA A 361 -26.84 76.33 -83.94
C ALA A 361 -27.65 75.08 -84.33
N ILE A 362 -28.53 75.16 -85.33
CA ILE A 362 -29.61 74.17 -85.54
C ILE A 362 -29.14 72.87 -86.25
N SER A 363 -27.91 72.82 -86.78
CA SER A 363 -27.54 71.90 -87.86
C SER A 363 -26.89 70.54 -87.47
N ALA A 364 -26.83 70.14 -86.18
CA ALA A 364 -25.75 69.23 -85.73
C ALA A 364 -26.10 67.93 -84.92
N LEU A 365 -27.35 67.65 -84.52
CA LEU A 365 -27.61 66.74 -83.37
C LEU A 365 -28.04 65.27 -83.67
N VAL A 366 -28.32 64.89 -84.92
CA VAL A 366 -29.11 63.67 -85.24
C VAL A 366 -28.25 62.38 -85.32
N GLY A 367 -27.90 61.79 -84.17
CA GLY A 367 -26.82 60.77 -83.97
C GLY A 367 -27.17 59.25 -83.88
N SER A 368 -27.06 58.63 -82.69
CA SER A 368 -26.86 57.16 -82.49
C SER A 368 -27.22 56.59 -81.08
N SER A 369 -27.65 55.31 -80.91
CA SER A 369 -27.97 54.63 -79.60
C SER A 369 -28.25 53.08 -79.65
N PRO A 370 -27.90 52.25 -78.62
CA PRO A 370 -28.31 50.82 -78.43
C PRO A 370 -28.72 50.36 -76.97
N GLU A 371 -29.10 49.08 -76.71
CA GLU A 371 -29.76 48.57 -75.46
C GLU A 371 -29.40 47.12 -74.93
N ALA A 372 -29.66 46.86 -73.62
CA ALA A 372 -30.14 45.65 -72.88
C ALA A 372 -29.46 44.22 -72.83
N LEU A 373 -29.42 43.61 -71.61
CA LEU A 373 -29.44 42.17 -71.15
C LEU A 373 -29.21 42.12 -69.60
N ASP A 374 -29.28 41.06 -68.74
CA ASP A 374 -29.71 39.62 -68.68
C ASP A 374 -29.96 39.23 -67.16
N THR A 375 -30.51 38.04 -66.81
CA THR A 375 -30.53 37.46 -65.44
C THR A 375 -30.26 35.94 -65.30
N LEU A 376 -29.95 35.17 -66.35
CA LEU A 376 -29.87 33.70 -66.27
C LEU A 376 -28.59 33.15 -65.61
N ASN A 377 -27.54 33.97 -65.53
CA ASN A 377 -26.18 33.54 -65.23
C ASN A 377 -25.93 33.09 -63.76
N GLU A 378 -26.74 33.53 -62.79
CA GLU A 378 -26.49 33.28 -61.36
C GLU A 378 -26.90 31.87 -60.91
N LEU A 379 -27.95 31.30 -61.50
CA LEU A 379 -28.54 30.03 -61.03
C LEU A 379 -27.64 28.81 -61.31
N ALA A 380 -26.83 28.86 -62.37
CA ALA A 380 -25.92 27.77 -62.72
C ALA A 380 -24.73 27.62 -61.76
N ALA A 381 -24.21 28.74 -61.24
CA ALA A 381 -23.05 28.74 -60.35
C ALA A 381 -23.34 28.09 -58.99
N ALA A 382 -24.56 28.26 -58.46
CA ALA A 382 -24.94 27.82 -57.12
C ALA A 382 -25.01 26.28 -56.94
N LEU A 383 -25.13 25.52 -58.04
CA LEU A 383 -25.19 24.05 -58.02
C LEU A 383 -23.86 23.38 -58.42
N GLY A 384 -22.78 24.14 -58.58
CA GLY A 384 -21.43 23.60 -58.81
C GLY A 384 -21.22 22.89 -60.15
N ASN A 385 -22.21 22.89 -61.05
CA ASN A 385 -22.19 22.23 -62.36
C ASN A 385 -21.95 20.70 -62.35
N ASP A 386 -22.38 19.96 -61.31
CA ASP A 386 -22.34 18.49 -61.28
C ASP A 386 -23.42 17.84 -62.18
N PRO A 387 -23.07 17.10 -63.26
CA PRO A 387 -24.04 16.46 -64.14
C PRO A 387 -24.75 15.23 -63.53
N ASN A 388 -24.30 14.69 -62.40
CA ASN A 388 -24.80 13.45 -61.79
C ASN A 388 -25.26 13.61 -60.32
N PHE A 389 -25.53 14.85 -59.90
CA PHE A 389 -25.84 15.29 -58.53
C PHE A 389 -26.69 14.35 -57.67
N ALA A 390 -27.77 13.76 -58.22
CA ALA A 390 -28.66 12.85 -57.48
C ALA A 390 -27.96 11.56 -57.01
N THR A 391 -27.03 11.03 -57.82
CA THR A 391 -26.20 9.86 -57.48
C THR A 391 -25.17 10.23 -56.41
N THR A 392 -24.57 11.42 -56.53
CA THR A 392 -23.58 11.97 -55.58
C THR A 392 -24.16 12.07 -54.17
N MET A 393 -25.37 12.62 -54.02
CA MET A 393 -26.05 12.74 -52.72
C MET A 393 -26.47 11.39 -52.12
N THR A 394 -26.98 10.46 -52.95
CA THR A 394 -27.44 9.15 -52.48
C THR A 394 -26.30 8.33 -51.84
N ASN A 395 -25.09 8.41 -52.40
CA ASN A 395 -23.92 7.71 -51.85
C ASN A 395 -23.38 8.35 -50.56
N ALA A 396 -23.55 9.65 -50.36
CA ALA A 396 -23.01 10.36 -49.19
C ALA A 396 -23.73 10.03 -47.87
N LEU A 397 -25.02 9.66 -47.93
CA LEU A 397 -25.82 9.34 -46.74
C LEU A 397 -25.76 7.85 -46.35
N ALA A 398 -25.33 6.96 -47.24
CA ALA A 398 -25.39 5.50 -47.08
C ALA A 398 -24.42 4.89 -46.05
N GLY A 399 -23.74 5.70 -45.23
CA GLY A 399 -22.67 5.26 -44.33
C GLY A 399 -22.51 6.05 -43.03
N LYS A 400 -23.58 6.69 -42.51
CA LYS A 400 -23.50 7.48 -41.27
C LYS A 400 -24.62 7.20 -40.27
N GLN A 401 -24.19 6.91 -39.04
CA GLN A 401 -24.99 6.85 -37.83
C GLN A 401 -24.12 7.35 -36.65
N PRO A 402 -24.61 8.33 -35.86
CA PRO A 402 -24.12 8.62 -34.51
C PRO A 402 -25.19 8.32 -33.44
N LEU A 403 -26.07 7.36 -33.73
CA LEU A 403 -26.95 6.72 -32.77
C LEU A 403 -26.19 5.53 -32.14
N ASP A 404 -26.09 5.49 -30.82
CA ASP A 404 -25.87 4.24 -30.08
C ASP A 404 -27.15 4.01 -29.28
N ALA A 405 -27.80 2.87 -29.49
CA ALA A 405 -29.16 2.67 -29.00
C ALA A 405 -29.19 2.46 -27.47
N THR A 406 -28.16 1.84 -26.88
CA THR A 406 -27.96 1.75 -25.43
C THR A 406 -27.75 3.12 -24.78
N LEU A 407 -26.87 3.97 -25.33
CA LEU A 407 -26.67 5.34 -24.81
C LEU A 407 -27.94 6.19 -24.99
N THR A 408 -28.65 6.03 -26.11
CA THR A 408 -29.91 6.74 -26.38
C THR A 408 -30.99 6.32 -25.39
N ALA A 409 -31.11 5.02 -25.10
CA ALA A 409 -32.02 4.51 -24.07
C ALA A 409 -31.64 5.01 -22.68
N LEU A 410 -30.34 5.00 -22.31
CA LEU A 410 -29.85 5.46 -21.01
C LEU A 410 -30.08 6.96 -20.77
N ALA A 411 -29.92 7.77 -21.82
CA ALA A 411 -30.22 9.20 -21.78
C ALA A 411 -31.73 9.52 -21.76
N GLY A 412 -32.58 8.56 -22.15
CA GLY A 412 -34.03 8.71 -22.23
C GLY A 412 -34.81 8.47 -20.94
N LEU A 413 -34.17 8.04 -19.84
CA LEU A 413 -34.89 7.79 -18.58
C LEU A 413 -35.19 9.08 -17.81
N ALA A 414 -36.43 9.18 -17.31
CA ALA A 414 -36.79 10.17 -16.31
C ALA A 414 -35.95 10.01 -15.03
N THR A 415 -35.66 11.10 -14.33
CA THR A 415 -34.97 11.07 -13.04
C THR A 415 -35.96 10.85 -11.89
N GLY A 416 -35.65 9.93 -10.97
CA GLY A 416 -36.54 9.59 -9.86
C GLY A 416 -35.82 9.02 -8.64
N ALA A 417 -36.27 9.42 -7.45
CA ALA A 417 -35.73 8.90 -6.18
C ALA A 417 -36.16 7.44 -5.95
N ASN A 418 -35.30 6.65 -5.29
CA ASN A 418 -35.49 5.21 -5.02
C ASN A 418 -35.60 4.30 -6.27
N LYS A 419 -35.32 4.82 -7.46
CA LYS A 419 -35.29 4.04 -8.70
C LYS A 419 -33.91 3.42 -8.94
N LEU A 420 -33.87 2.24 -9.57
CA LEU A 420 -32.66 1.64 -10.13
C LEU A 420 -32.79 1.53 -11.66
N PRO A 421 -31.91 2.16 -12.45
CA PRO A 421 -31.81 1.91 -13.88
C PRO A 421 -31.32 0.47 -14.13
N TYR A 422 -32.02 -0.24 -15.02
CA TYR A 422 -31.67 -1.61 -15.41
C TYR A 422 -32.04 -1.87 -16.87
N PHE A 423 -31.28 -2.73 -17.54
CA PHE A 423 -31.57 -3.13 -18.91
C PHE A 423 -32.80 -4.04 -18.95
N THR A 424 -33.80 -3.69 -19.76
CA THR A 424 -34.95 -4.54 -20.09
C THR A 424 -34.67 -5.46 -21.29
N GLY A 425 -33.60 -5.19 -22.01
CA GLY A 425 -33.07 -5.94 -23.14
C GLY A 425 -31.78 -5.27 -23.63
N THR A 426 -31.21 -5.75 -24.74
CA THR A 426 -30.23 -4.95 -25.49
C THR A 426 -30.84 -3.61 -25.87
N ASP A 427 -30.09 -2.52 -25.72
CA ASP A 427 -30.48 -1.18 -26.14
C ASP A 427 -31.81 -0.64 -25.58
N THR A 428 -32.31 -1.23 -24.49
CA THR A 428 -33.52 -0.76 -23.79
C THR A 428 -33.29 -0.81 -22.28
N ILE A 429 -33.53 0.32 -21.63
CA ILE A 429 -33.26 0.53 -20.20
C ILE A 429 -34.49 1.14 -19.57
N SER A 430 -34.89 0.61 -18.41
CA SER A 430 -36.02 1.10 -17.63
C SER A 430 -35.60 1.34 -16.18
N GLN A 431 -36.51 1.90 -15.36
CA GLN A 431 -36.28 2.17 -13.95
C GLN A 431 -37.33 1.42 -13.11
N THR A 432 -36.85 0.49 -12.28
CA THR A 432 -37.70 -0.17 -11.27
C THR A 432 -37.59 0.53 -9.92
N ASP A 433 -38.63 0.44 -9.10
CA ASP A 433 -38.57 0.87 -7.70
C ASP A 433 -37.78 -0.14 -6.87
N LEU A 434 -36.67 0.30 -6.27
CA LEU A 434 -36.05 -0.46 -5.20
C LEU A 434 -36.96 -0.39 -3.97
N THR A 435 -37.42 -1.55 -3.49
CA THR A 435 -38.12 -1.67 -2.21
C THR A 435 -37.24 -1.19 -1.05
N SER A 436 -37.83 -0.88 0.11
CA SER A 436 -37.04 -0.59 1.32
C SER A 436 -36.00 -1.68 1.60
N VAL A 437 -36.40 -2.95 1.52
CA VAL A 437 -35.52 -4.13 1.66
C VAL A 437 -34.38 -4.13 0.64
N GLY A 438 -34.66 -3.84 -0.63
CA GLY A 438 -33.64 -3.79 -1.68
C GLY A 438 -32.61 -2.67 -1.45
N ARG A 439 -33.09 -1.48 -1.05
CA ARG A 439 -32.20 -0.37 -0.66
C ARG A 439 -31.43 -0.70 0.62
N ASP A 440 -32.07 -1.33 1.59
CA ASP A 440 -31.48 -1.71 2.87
C ASP A 440 -30.32 -2.69 2.69
N ILE A 441 -30.43 -3.67 1.78
CA ILE A 441 -29.34 -4.59 1.46
C ILE A 441 -28.19 -3.84 0.79
N LEU A 442 -28.47 -3.04 -0.24
CA LEU A 442 -27.47 -2.26 -0.98
C LEU A 442 -26.79 -1.18 -0.11
N ALA A 443 -27.46 -0.70 0.94
CA ALA A 443 -26.95 0.24 1.92
C ALA A 443 -26.21 -0.41 3.11
N LYS A 444 -26.12 -1.75 3.19
CA LYS A 444 -25.28 -2.39 4.21
C LYS A 444 -23.80 -2.17 3.87
N THR A 445 -23.12 -1.37 4.69
CA THR A 445 -21.72 -0.95 4.49
C THR A 445 -20.67 -2.04 4.70
N SER A 446 -21.07 -3.29 4.96
CA SER A 446 -20.15 -4.43 5.03
C SER A 446 -20.85 -5.75 4.67
N VAL A 447 -20.06 -6.70 4.17
CA VAL A 447 -20.51 -8.07 3.89
C VAL A 447 -21.08 -8.75 5.15
N LEU A 448 -20.53 -8.47 6.34
CA LEU A 448 -21.07 -8.99 7.59
C LEU A 448 -22.47 -8.44 7.89
N ALA A 449 -22.73 -7.16 7.63
CA ALA A 449 -24.05 -6.56 7.82
C ALA A 449 -25.08 -7.06 6.78
N VAL A 450 -24.64 -7.44 5.57
CA VAL A 450 -25.49 -8.18 4.60
C VAL A 450 -25.78 -9.59 5.12
N ILE A 451 -24.76 -10.33 5.55
CA ILE A 451 -24.86 -11.67 6.13
C ILE A 451 -25.82 -11.70 7.33
N GLN A 452 -25.78 -10.70 8.20
CA GLN A 452 -26.70 -10.57 9.33
C GLN A 452 -28.12 -10.19 8.90
N TYR A 453 -28.29 -9.33 7.90
CA TYR A 453 -29.61 -8.98 7.35
C TYR A 453 -30.26 -10.14 6.56
N LEU A 454 -29.46 -11.14 6.17
CA LEU A 454 -29.89 -12.40 5.54
C LEU A 454 -29.84 -13.62 6.50
N ASP A 455 -29.63 -13.39 7.80
CA ASP A 455 -29.61 -14.38 8.89
C ASP A 455 -28.63 -15.58 8.71
N LEU A 456 -27.44 -15.31 8.15
CA LEU A 456 -26.40 -16.31 7.89
C LEU A 456 -25.34 -16.39 9.02
N ARG A 457 -25.75 -16.64 10.28
CA ARG A 457 -24.82 -16.89 11.42
C ARG A 457 -25.29 -17.95 12.43
N GLU A 458 -24.61 -18.07 13.58
CA GLU A 458 -24.38 -19.36 14.29
C GLU A 458 -25.16 -19.59 15.61
N LEU A 459 -25.25 -20.88 16.00
CA LEU A 459 -25.69 -21.47 17.30
C LEU A 459 -27.22 -21.52 17.54
N GLY A 460 -27.80 -22.58 18.13
CA GLY A 460 -27.27 -23.87 18.64
C GLY A 460 -28.37 -24.95 18.68
N THR A 461 -28.12 -26.19 19.14
CA THR A 461 -28.19 -26.54 20.58
C THR A 461 -27.14 -27.54 21.08
N SER A 462 -26.06 -27.81 20.33
CA SER A 462 -24.86 -28.50 20.86
C SER A 462 -23.57 -27.68 20.80
N GLY A 463 -23.67 -26.35 20.63
CA GLY A 463 -22.60 -25.40 21.00
C GLY A 463 -21.50 -25.07 19.98
N GLU A 464 -21.37 -25.80 18.86
CA GLU A 464 -20.28 -25.59 17.88
C GLU A 464 -20.74 -25.15 16.48
N LYS A 465 -19.78 -24.77 15.61
CA LYS A 465 -19.92 -23.71 14.60
C LYS A 465 -19.36 -24.07 13.20
N ILE A 466 -20.26 -24.26 12.21
CA ILE A 466 -19.98 -24.31 10.75
C ILE A 466 -18.76 -25.23 10.40
N PRO A 467 -17.95 -25.04 9.33
CA PRO A 467 -18.17 -24.58 7.95
C PRO A 467 -17.86 -25.67 6.88
N LEU A 468 -18.11 -25.33 5.61
CA LEU A 468 -17.46 -25.81 4.36
C LEU A 468 -17.12 -27.30 4.15
N LEU A 469 -17.40 -27.80 2.94
CA LEU A 469 -17.05 -29.16 2.47
C LEU A 469 -15.55 -29.34 2.15
N SER A 470 -14.68 -29.14 3.14
CA SER A 470 -13.26 -29.53 3.12
C SER A 470 -12.98 -30.55 4.23
N THR A 471 -13.16 -31.83 3.88
CA THR A 471 -12.89 -33.06 4.67
C THR A 471 -13.69 -33.28 5.97
N ALA A 472 -14.28 -34.48 6.09
CA ALA A 472 -14.91 -35.09 7.29
C ALA A 472 -16.27 -34.54 7.79
N ASN A 473 -17.34 -34.77 7.01
CA ASN A 473 -18.73 -34.65 7.51
C ASN A 473 -19.15 -35.90 8.31
N LYS A 474 -19.75 -35.71 9.50
CA LYS A 474 -20.62 -36.71 10.14
C LYS A 474 -22.08 -36.38 9.83
N TRP A 475 -22.91 -37.40 9.60
CA TRP A 475 -24.35 -37.24 9.34
C TRP A 475 -25.18 -37.82 10.49
N SER A 476 -26.13 -37.03 11.00
CA SER A 476 -27.01 -37.37 12.13
C SER A 476 -28.23 -38.22 11.75
N ALA A 477 -28.42 -38.52 10.46
CA ALA A 477 -29.50 -39.36 9.94
C ALA A 477 -28.94 -40.45 9.00
N ARG A 478 -29.58 -41.62 8.99
CA ARG A 478 -29.22 -42.76 8.12
C ARG A 478 -29.34 -42.36 6.65
N GLN A 479 -28.22 -42.33 5.94
CA GLN A 479 -28.21 -42.20 4.48
C GLN A 479 -28.24 -43.58 3.81
N THR A 480 -28.82 -43.63 2.60
CA THR A 480 -29.00 -44.86 1.83
C THR A 480 -28.39 -44.68 0.44
N PHE A 481 -27.45 -45.57 0.06
CA PHE A 481 -26.71 -45.51 -1.20
C PHE A 481 -27.09 -46.69 -2.10
N ASN A 482 -27.89 -46.45 -3.14
CA ASN A 482 -28.42 -47.53 -3.99
C ASN A 482 -27.42 -48.12 -5.00
N GLY A 483 -26.24 -47.52 -5.20
CA GLY A 483 -25.21 -47.99 -6.14
C GLY A 483 -24.16 -48.95 -5.55
N GLY A 484 -24.16 -49.15 -4.23
CA GLY A 484 -23.01 -49.71 -3.51
C GLY A 484 -21.89 -48.70 -3.30
N ILE A 485 -20.87 -49.07 -2.52
CA ILE A 485 -19.68 -48.25 -2.26
C ILE A 485 -18.45 -49.12 -2.51
N THR A 486 -17.56 -48.66 -3.39
CA THR A 486 -16.30 -49.35 -3.76
C THR A 486 -15.10 -48.57 -3.26
N GLY A 487 -14.36 -49.15 -2.31
CA GLY A 487 -13.17 -48.57 -1.69
C GLY A 487 -12.89 -49.20 -0.33
N ALA A 488 -11.75 -48.90 0.27
CA ALA A 488 -11.50 -49.28 1.67
C ALA A 488 -12.33 -48.37 2.59
N LEU A 489 -13.09 -48.97 3.51
CA LEU A 489 -13.89 -48.28 4.50
C LEU A 489 -13.26 -48.46 5.89
N THR A 490 -12.95 -47.37 6.56
CA THR A 490 -12.44 -47.34 7.93
C THR A 490 -13.39 -46.56 8.84
N GLY A 491 -13.76 -47.18 9.96
CA GLY A 491 -14.68 -46.64 10.96
C GLY A 491 -15.07 -47.71 11.98
N ASN A 492 -15.48 -47.30 13.18
CA ASN A 492 -15.83 -48.24 14.24
C ASN A 492 -17.06 -49.08 13.90
N ALA A 493 -17.02 -50.35 14.31
CA ALA A 493 -18.11 -51.31 14.16
C ALA A 493 -19.19 -51.22 15.27
N ASP A 494 -19.20 -50.16 16.09
CA ASP A 494 -19.94 -50.04 17.37
C ASP A 494 -21.48 -50.19 17.27
N THR A 495 -22.05 -50.26 16.06
CA THR A 495 -23.49 -50.51 15.82
C THR A 495 -23.76 -51.64 14.81
N ALA A 496 -22.74 -52.41 14.42
CA ALA A 496 -22.82 -53.42 13.37
C ALA A 496 -23.24 -54.80 13.89
N THR A 497 -24.48 -54.94 14.34
CA THR A 497 -24.98 -56.16 15.02
C THR A 497 -25.19 -57.39 14.13
N LYS A 498 -24.98 -57.32 12.80
CA LYS A 498 -24.91 -58.52 11.94
C LYS A 498 -24.25 -58.28 10.57
N LEU A 499 -23.40 -59.21 10.15
CA LEU A 499 -22.89 -59.35 8.78
C LEU A 499 -23.97 -59.96 7.88
N LYS A 500 -24.19 -59.37 6.70
CA LYS A 500 -25.24 -59.82 5.76
C LYS A 500 -25.03 -61.24 5.21
N THR A 501 -23.77 -61.68 5.14
CA THR A 501 -23.39 -63.06 4.81
C THR A 501 -22.44 -63.56 5.89
N ALA A 502 -22.85 -64.58 6.65
CA ALA A 502 -22.02 -65.19 7.68
C ALA A 502 -20.83 -65.94 7.05
N ILE A 503 -19.63 -65.68 7.56
CA ILE A 503 -18.36 -66.29 7.12
C ILE A 503 -17.89 -67.34 8.15
N ASN A 504 -17.11 -68.32 7.72
CA ASN A 504 -16.53 -69.31 8.63
C ASN A 504 -15.12 -68.86 9.05
N ILE A 505 -14.89 -68.71 10.35
CA ILE A 505 -13.58 -68.39 10.94
C ILE A 505 -13.11 -69.63 11.72
N ASN A 506 -12.00 -70.21 11.28
CA ASN A 506 -11.48 -71.49 11.79
C ASN A 506 -12.56 -72.61 11.90
N GLY A 507 -13.42 -72.71 10.88
CA GLY A 507 -14.53 -73.67 10.83
C GLY A 507 -15.82 -73.24 11.55
N VAL A 508 -15.77 -72.28 12.47
CA VAL A 508 -16.94 -71.77 13.20
C VAL A 508 -17.62 -70.67 12.38
N ARG A 509 -18.95 -70.78 12.18
CA ARG A 509 -19.73 -69.83 11.38
C ARG A 509 -20.09 -68.59 12.20
N PHE A 510 -19.71 -67.41 11.71
CA PHE A 510 -19.84 -66.14 12.43
C PHE A 510 -20.47 -65.03 11.57
N ASP A 511 -21.29 -64.22 12.22
CA ASP A 511 -21.96 -63.07 11.62
C ASP A 511 -22.02 -61.83 12.52
N GLY A 512 -21.28 -61.77 13.64
CA GLY A 512 -21.25 -60.59 14.50
C GLY A 512 -22.50 -60.32 15.35
N SER A 513 -23.51 -61.21 15.35
CA SER A 513 -24.68 -61.05 16.23
C SER A 513 -24.54 -61.62 17.64
N ALA A 514 -23.43 -62.31 17.91
CA ALA A 514 -22.93 -62.70 19.23
C ALA A 514 -21.41 -62.96 19.11
N ASP A 515 -20.69 -63.00 20.24
CA ASP A 515 -19.25 -63.29 20.24
C ASP A 515 -18.92 -64.65 19.62
N ILE A 516 -17.85 -64.71 18.82
CA ILE A 516 -17.38 -65.98 18.25
C ILE A 516 -16.54 -66.74 19.27
N ASN A 517 -17.05 -67.89 19.73
CA ASN A 517 -16.27 -68.78 20.57
C ASN A 517 -15.59 -69.88 19.74
N ILE A 518 -14.30 -69.69 19.43
CA ILE A 518 -13.46 -70.70 18.78
C ILE A 518 -12.72 -71.48 19.87
N ASN A 519 -13.28 -72.62 20.29
CA ASN A 519 -12.64 -73.52 21.26
C ASN A 519 -11.32 -74.07 20.68
N THR A 520 -10.18 -73.53 21.12
CA THR A 520 -8.85 -73.88 20.59
C THR A 520 -8.33 -75.24 21.05
N LEU A 521 -8.71 -75.68 22.25
CA LEU A 521 -8.48 -77.02 22.78
C LEU A 521 -9.83 -77.70 23.07
N VAL A 522 -9.96 -78.95 22.63
CA VAL A 522 -11.05 -79.88 22.98
C VAL A 522 -10.44 -81.27 23.21
N SER A 523 -11.04 -82.09 24.07
CA SER A 523 -10.57 -83.46 24.28
C SER A 523 -10.65 -84.26 22.98
N ARG A 524 -9.57 -84.96 22.66
CA ARG A 524 -9.48 -85.93 21.55
C ARG A 524 -9.78 -87.35 22.00
N GLY A 525 -10.31 -87.53 23.21
CA GLY A 525 -10.61 -88.83 23.81
C GLY A 525 -9.37 -89.50 24.42
N ARG A 526 -9.41 -90.82 24.54
CA ARG A 526 -8.41 -91.60 25.30
C ARG A 526 -7.10 -91.79 24.55
N VAL A 527 -5.97 -91.61 25.23
CA VAL A 527 -4.61 -91.85 24.70
C VAL A 527 -3.79 -92.71 25.67
N THR A 528 -3.00 -93.64 25.14
CA THR A 528 -2.02 -94.46 25.89
C THR A 528 -0.69 -93.72 25.98
N ALA A 529 0.07 -93.92 27.06
CA ALA A 529 1.38 -93.31 27.22
C ALA A 529 2.35 -93.72 26.11
N LEU A 530 3.05 -92.74 25.52
CA LEU A 530 4.14 -92.99 24.58
C LEU A 530 5.36 -93.56 25.32
N GLU A 531 6.02 -94.55 24.74
CA GLU A 531 7.20 -95.23 25.31
C GLU A 531 8.43 -95.06 24.41
N ALA A 532 9.62 -95.32 24.97
CA ALA A 532 10.92 -95.16 24.30
C ALA A 532 11.04 -93.80 23.58
N ASN A 533 11.20 -93.79 22.25
CA ASN A 533 11.30 -92.61 21.40
C ASN A 533 10.07 -92.39 20.48
N ALA A 534 8.93 -93.01 20.77
CA ALA A 534 7.69 -92.83 20.01
C ALA A 534 7.19 -91.37 20.07
N GLN A 535 6.69 -90.85 18.94
CA GLN A 535 6.23 -89.46 18.81
C GLN A 535 4.71 -89.29 18.82
N GLY A 536 4.27 -88.12 19.31
CA GLY A 536 2.87 -87.69 19.21
C GLY A 536 2.57 -86.97 17.90
N THR A 537 1.33 -86.46 17.78
CA THR A 537 0.91 -85.63 16.64
C THR A 537 1.18 -84.15 16.92
N SER A 538 1.72 -83.42 15.94
CA SER A 538 2.09 -82.00 16.10
C SER A 538 0.95 -81.08 16.53
N GLY A 539 1.31 -80.00 17.23
CA GLY A 539 0.39 -79.02 17.82
C GLY A 539 0.23 -79.20 19.33
N ILE A 540 -0.78 -78.50 19.88
CA ILE A 540 -1.19 -78.63 21.28
C ILE A 540 -2.48 -79.47 21.32
N GLN A 541 -2.48 -80.55 22.08
CA GLN A 541 -3.54 -81.57 22.03
C GLN A 541 -3.92 -82.03 23.44
N LEU A 542 -5.22 -82.06 23.72
CA LEU A 542 -5.78 -82.52 24.99
C LEU A 542 -6.34 -83.94 24.83
N TYR A 543 -5.98 -84.83 25.74
CA TYR A 543 -6.40 -86.22 25.78
C TYR A 543 -6.73 -86.68 27.20
N GLU A 544 -7.39 -87.84 27.30
CA GLU A 544 -7.73 -88.51 28.56
C GLU A 544 -6.84 -89.76 28.76
N ALA A 545 -6.31 -89.94 29.97
CA ALA A 545 -5.63 -91.16 30.38
C ALA A 545 -6.57 -92.05 31.21
N TYR A 546 -6.66 -93.33 30.85
CA TYR A 546 -7.48 -94.33 31.55
C TYR A 546 -6.74 -95.67 31.58
N ASN A 547 -6.06 -95.94 32.70
CA ASN A 547 -5.39 -97.19 33.06
C ASN A 547 -4.41 -97.71 31.97
N ASN A 548 -3.55 -96.81 31.49
CA ASN A 548 -2.84 -96.97 30.22
C ASN A 548 -1.43 -96.33 30.19
N GLY A 549 -0.64 -96.58 31.23
CA GLY A 549 0.81 -96.30 31.27
C GLY A 549 1.24 -94.91 31.78
N TYR A 550 0.29 -94.01 32.05
CA TYR A 550 0.57 -92.72 32.71
C TYR A 550 0.78 -92.89 34.23
N PRO A 551 1.50 -91.98 34.92
CA PRO A 551 1.89 -92.10 36.34
C PRO A 551 0.78 -92.32 37.38
N SER A 552 -0.49 -92.06 37.03
CA SER A 552 -1.63 -92.42 37.86
C SER A 552 -2.75 -92.98 36.99
N THR A 553 -3.59 -93.84 37.57
CA THR A 553 -4.58 -94.67 36.86
C THR A 553 -5.55 -93.87 35.99
N TYR A 554 -5.86 -92.63 36.34
CA TYR A 554 -6.75 -91.75 35.58
C TYR A 554 -6.18 -90.32 35.55
N GLY A 555 -6.45 -89.57 34.48
CA GLY A 555 -6.05 -88.17 34.38
C GLY A 555 -6.31 -87.54 33.02
N ASN A 556 -5.90 -86.28 32.86
CA ASN A 556 -5.83 -85.58 31.58
C ASN A 556 -4.37 -85.45 31.13
N VAL A 557 -4.12 -85.56 29.83
CA VAL A 557 -2.81 -85.37 29.20
C VAL A 557 -2.89 -84.15 28.29
N LEU A 558 -2.07 -83.14 28.55
CA LEU A 558 -1.78 -82.07 27.60
C LEU A 558 -0.47 -82.41 26.88
N HIS A 559 -0.59 -82.86 25.64
CA HIS A 559 0.54 -83.17 24.77
C HIS A 559 0.88 -81.94 23.93
N LEU A 560 2.15 -81.52 23.94
CA LEU A 560 2.66 -80.37 23.19
C LEU A 560 3.82 -80.81 22.28
N LYS A 561 3.64 -80.72 20.97
CA LYS A 561 4.65 -81.05 19.97
C LYS A 561 4.82 -79.94 18.93
N GLY A 562 6.05 -79.66 18.54
CA GLY A 562 6.37 -78.67 17.52
C GLY A 562 5.69 -78.95 16.17
N ALA A 563 5.37 -77.88 15.43
CA ALA A 563 4.82 -77.99 14.07
C ALA A 563 5.89 -78.41 13.04
N THR A 564 7.16 -78.09 13.30
CA THR A 564 8.32 -78.36 12.44
C THR A 564 9.53 -78.90 13.22
N ALA A 565 9.32 -79.26 14.49
CA ALA A 565 10.35 -79.70 15.43
C ALA A 565 9.97 -81.08 15.99
N ALA A 566 10.96 -81.95 16.18
CA ALA A 566 10.77 -83.28 16.78
C ALA A 566 10.43 -83.17 18.27
N GLY A 567 10.90 -82.10 18.94
CA GLY A 567 10.73 -81.82 20.35
C GLY A 567 9.27 -81.81 20.79
N GLU A 568 9.02 -82.51 21.89
CA GLU A 568 7.69 -82.75 22.44
C GLU A 568 7.74 -82.92 23.96
N GLY A 569 6.65 -82.57 24.61
CA GLY A 569 6.47 -82.58 26.06
C GLY A 569 5.05 -82.97 26.44
N GLU A 570 4.90 -83.61 27.59
CA GLU A 570 3.60 -83.98 28.15
C GLU A 570 3.47 -83.47 29.58
N LEU A 571 2.38 -82.73 29.83
CA LEU A 571 1.91 -82.44 31.17
C LEU A 571 0.74 -83.38 31.47
N PHE A 572 0.93 -84.27 32.43
CA PHE A 572 -0.07 -85.21 32.91
C PHE A 572 -0.65 -84.73 34.24
N ILE A 573 -1.96 -84.46 34.25
CA ILE A 573 -2.71 -84.05 35.43
C ILE A 573 -3.54 -85.27 35.87
N GLY A 574 -3.07 -85.98 36.90
CA GLY A 574 -3.81 -87.09 37.48
C GLY A 574 -5.17 -86.67 38.04
N TRP A 575 -6.06 -87.63 38.24
CA TRP A 575 -7.32 -87.44 38.97
C TRP A 575 -7.28 -88.20 40.29
N SER A 576 -7.81 -87.61 41.36
CA SER A 576 -7.95 -88.30 42.65
C SER A 576 -9.17 -89.20 42.65
N GLY A 577 -9.04 -90.39 43.24
CA GLY A 577 -10.18 -91.25 43.56
C GLY A 577 -11.01 -90.75 44.75
N THR A 578 -10.47 -89.83 45.55
CA THR A 578 -11.13 -89.25 46.73
C THR A 578 -11.61 -87.83 46.43
N SER A 579 -12.87 -87.53 46.79
CA SER A 579 -13.43 -86.18 46.59
C SER A 579 -12.75 -85.16 47.51
N GLY A 580 -12.07 -84.17 46.92
CA GLY A 580 -11.41 -83.07 47.63
C GLY A 580 -9.88 -83.21 47.77
N ASP A 581 -9.32 -84.40 47.59
CA ASP A 581 -7.86 -84.61 47.61
C ASP A 581 -7.21 -84.14 46.30
N HIS A 582 -5.99 -83.59 46.39
CA HIS A 582 -5.20 -83.26 45.21
C HIS A 582 -4.55 -84.52 44.61
N ALA A 583 -4.49 -84.56 43.28
CA ALA A 583 -3.76 -85.58 42.55
C ALA A 583 -2.40 -85.03 42.07
N PRO A 584 -1.35 -85.87 41.99
CA PRO A 584 -0.03 -85.42 41.58
C PRO A 584 0.02 -85.08 40.09
N VAL A 585 0.45 -83.86 39.78
CA VAL A 585 0.77 -83.44 38.41
C VAL A 585 2.18 -83.93 38.07
N HIS A 586 2.35 -84.48 36.87
CA HIS A 586 3.64 -84.95 36.37
C HIS A 586 3.97 -84.29 35.04
N ILE A 587 5.25 -84.05 34.79
CA ILE A 587 5.78 -83.56 33.53
C ILE A 587 6.87 -84.50 33.00
N ARG A 588 6.90 -84.69 31.69
CA ARG A 588 8.04 -85.27 30.99
C ARG A 588 8.29 -84.55 29.67
N SER A 589 9.50 -84.68 29.15
CA SER A 589 9.87 -84.11 27.86
C SER A 589 10.91 -84.97 27.16
N ARG A 590 11.17 -84.65 25.90
CA ARG A 590 12.33 -85.17 25.17
C ARG A 590 12.99 -84.07 24.36
N ARG A 591 14.28 -84.28 24.09
CA ARG A 591 15.08 -83.39 23.24
C ARG A 591 14.50 -83.36 21.82
N ASP A 592 14.77 -82.24 21.13
CA ASP A 592 14.40 -82.00 19.74
C ASP A 592 15.21 -82.84 18.73
N THR A 593 15.10 -84.17 18.83
CA THR A 593 15.59 -85.15 17.85
C THR A 593 14.68 -86.39 17.81
N ASP A 594 14.56 -87.02 16.64
CA ASP A 594 13.67 -88.18 16.46
C ASP A 594 14.09 -89.43 17.25
N SER A 595 15.40 -89.55 17.51
CA SER A 595 16.01 -90.62 18.30
C SER A 595 16.01 -90.38 19.82
N ALA A 596 15.56 -89.22 20.31
CA ALA A 596 15.49 -88.95 21.74
C ALA A 596 14.39 -89.80 22.41
N ASN A 597 14.78 -90.57 23.43
CA ASN A 597 13.80 -91.17 24.34
C ASN A 597 13.11 -90.08 25.17
N TRP A 598 11.88 -90.37 25.59
CA TRP A 598 11.19 -89.65 26.66
C TRP A 598 12.01 -89.67 27.96
N SER A 599 12.01 -88.56 28.70
CA SER A 599 12.46 -88.56 30.09
C SER A 599 11.56 -89.44 30.95
N GLU A 600 12.08 -89.88 32.09
CA GLU A 600 11.23 -90.33 33.19
C GLU A 600 10.27 -89.20 33.62
N TRP A 601 9.17 -89.58 34.27
CA TRP A 601 8.16 -88.64 34.75
C TRP A 601 8.61 -87.95 36.03
N ALA A 602 8.74 -86.63 35.99
CA ALA A 602 8.99 -85.82 37.18
C ALA A 602 7.66 -85.34 37.76
N GLN A 603 7.40 -85.60 39.05
CA GLN A 603 6.27 -84.98 39.75
C GLN A 603 6.53 -83.49 39.96
N VAL A 604 5.52 -82.66 39.69
CA VAL A 604 5.49 -81.23 40.01
C VAL A 604 4.95 -81.09 41.43
N TYR A 605 5.78 -80.57 42.33
CA TYR A 605 5.42 -80.33 43.73
C TYR A 605 4.82 -78.94 43.91
N THR A 606 3.79 -78.83 44.74
CA THR A 606 3.13 -77.58 45.14
C THR A 606 3.40 -77.28 46.62
N SER A 607 2.94 -76.13 47.13
CA SER A 607 2.97 -75.82 48.57
C SER A 607 2.04 -76.67 49.44
N LYS A 608 1.31 -77.63 48.84
CA LYS A 608 0.59 -78.70 49.56
C LYS A 608 1.39 -80.00 49.67
N ASP A 609 2.41 -80.20 48.84
CA ASP A 609 3.20 -81.43 48.79
C ASP A 609 4.45 -81.32 49.69
N SER A 610 4.75 -82.36 50.47
CA SER A 610 5.95 -82.41 51.32
C SER A 610 7.20 -82.68 50.48
N ILE A 611 7.92 -81.65 50.09
CA ILE A 611 9.18 -81.76 49.31
C ILE A 611 10.28 -82.40 50.17
N PRO A 612 10.90 -83.53 49.75
CA PRO A 612 11.98 -84.16 50.50
C PRO A 612 13.18 -83.22 50.71
N GLY A 613 13.53 -82.97 51.97
CA GLY A 613 14.68 -82.15 52.35
C GLY A 613 14.39 -80.66 52.62
N VAL A 614 13.13 -80.21 52.54
CA VAL A 614 12.74 -78.82 52.82
C VAL A 614 11.73 -78.77 53.99
N ASN A 615 11.71 -77.68 54.75
CA ASN A 615 10.71 -77.48 55.80
C ASN A 615 9.29 -77.27 55.20
N ALA A 616 8.24 -77.42 56.03
CA ALA A 616 6.83 -77.30 55.60
C ALA A 616 6.36 -75.86 55.26
N LYS A 617 7.27 -74.88 55.19
CA LYS A 617 7.02 -73.51 54.71
C LYS A 617 7.78 -73.16 53.42
N GLY A 618 8.84 -73.88 53.09
CA GLY A 618 9.70 -73.59 51.93
C GLY A 618 10.62 -72.37 52.09
N ASP A 619 10.84 -71.89 53.32
CA ASP A 619 11.52 -70.61 53.62
C ASP A 619 12.97 -70.76 54.15
N GLN A 620 13.60 -71.92 53.91
CA GLN A 620 14.90 -72.27 54.50
C GLN A 620 16.11 -71.82 53.66
N ASP A 621 16.84 -70.81 54.15
CA ASP A 621 18.17 -70.43 53.67
C ASP A 621 19.19 -71.56 53.96
N THR A 622 20.10 -71.81 53.01
CA THR A 622 21.14 -72.86 53.10
C THR A 622 22.56 -72.29 53.31
N SER A 623 22.67 -71.01 53.73
CA SER A 623 23.93 -70.35 54.07
C SER A 623 24.11 -70.14 55.58
N GLY A 624 25.37 -70.03 56.03
CA GLY A 624 25.73 -70.12 57.46
C GLY A 624 25.32 -68.91 58.31
N ASN A 625 24.84 -69.17 59.53
CA ASN A 625 24.32 -68.16 60.44
C ASN A 625 25.35 -67.08 60.84
N ALA A 626 25.05 -65.81 60.53
CA ALA A 626 25.88 -64.66 60.91
C ALA A 626 25.77 -64.23 62.39
N ALA A 627 24.72 -64.65 63.12
CA ALA A 627 24.36 -64.11 64.44
C ALA A 627 25.33 -64.44 65.59
N THR A 628 26.41 -65.19 65.35
CA THR A 628 27.43 -65.54 66.35
C THR A 628 28.86 -65.08 65.97
N ALA A 629 29.03 -64.33 64.88
CA ALA A 629 30.33 -63.89 64.41
C ALA A 629 30.71 -62.51 65.00
N THR A 630 31.58 -62.49 66.02
CA THR A 630 32.11 -61.24 66.61
C THR A 630 33.30 -60.64 65.87
N LYS A 631 33.84 -61.34 64.85
CA LYS A 631 34.90 -60.82 63.97
C LYS A 631 34.98 -61.61 62.65
N LEU A 632 35.25 -60.92 61.54
CA LEU A 632 35.61 -61.48 60.23
C LEU A 632 37.02 -62.07 60.27
N GLN A 633 37.19 -63.26 59.67
CA GLN A 633 38.48 -63.98 59.65
C GLN A 633 39.59 -63.21 58.90
N THR A 634 39.20 -62.41 57.90
CA THR A 634 40.06 -61.43 57.23
C THR A 634 39.32 -60.10 57.22
N ALA A 635 39.95 -59.03 57.69
CA ALA A 635 39.38 -57.69 57.62
C ALA A 635 39.25 -57.24 56.15
N CYS A 636 38.09 -56.72 55.77
CA CYS A 636 37.87 -56.12 54.45
C CYS A 636 38.07 -54.61 54.51
N THR A 637 38.37 -53.96 53.39
CA THR A 637 38.40 -52.50 53.31
C THR A 637 37.08 -51.96 52.76
N ILE A 638 36.45 -51.07 53.51
CA ILE A 638 35.26 -50.31 53.08
C ILE A 638 35.70 -48.85 52.95
N ASN A 639 35.80 -48.36 51.70
CA ASN A 639 36.31 -47.03 51.38
C ASN A 639 37.65 -46.69 52.08
N GLY A 640 38.60 -47.63 52.03
CA GLY A 640 39.92 -47.52 52.64
C GLY A 640 39.99 -47.83 54.13
N VAL A 641 38.87 -47.84 54.85
CA VAL A 641 38.82 -48.20 56.28
C VAL A 641 38.82 -49.72 56.44
N SER A 642 39.74 -50.25 57.23
CA SER A 642 39.75 -51.66 57.62
C SER A 642 38.55 -51.95 58.53
N PHE A 643 37.73 -52.93 58.16
CA PHE A 643 36.56 -53.38 58.91
C PHE A 643 36.60 -54.90 59.11
N ASP A 644 36.39 -55.32 60.35
CA ASP A 644 36.35 -56.72 60.74
C ASP A 644 35.12 -57.09 61.58
N GLY A 645 34.16 -56.18 61.76
CA GLY A 645 32.94 -56.43 62.54
C GLY A 645 33.11 -56.45 64.06
N SER A 646 34.32 -56.24 64.62
CA SER A 646 34.52 -56.23 66.08
C SER A 646 34.11 -54.92 66.76
N THR A 647 33.91 -53.84 66.00
CA THR A 647 33.35 -52.55 66.41
C THR A 647 32.57 -51.91 65.26
N ASP A 648 31.73 -50.91 65.55
CA ASP A 648 31.06 -50.11 64.52
C ASP A 648 32.05 -49.46 63.53
N ILE A 649 31.72 -49.47 62.23
CA ILE A 649 32.54 -48.82 61.21
C ILE A 649 32.34 -47.30 61.20
N THR A 650 33.43 -46.55 61.46
CA THR A 650 33.42 -45.08 61.42
C THR A 650 33.95 -44.58 60.08
N LEU A 651 33.04 -44.32 59.13
CA LEU A 651 33.36 -43.61 57.89
C LEU A 651 33.30 -42.09 58.12
N THR A 652 34.39 -41.38 57.84
CA THR A 652 34.46 -39.92 57.92
C THR A 652 34.12 -39.29 56.56
N ALA A 653 33.91 -37.97 56.55
CA ALA A 653 33.77 -37.16 55.33
C ALA A 653 34.85 -37.49 54.27
N ALA A 654 36.11 -37.57 54.70
CA ALA A 654 37.26 -37.91 53.86
C ALA A 654 37.19 -39.33 53.27
N HIS A 655 36.70 -40.32 54.04
CA HIS A 655 36.58 -41.69 53.54
C HIS A 655 35.55 -41.83 52.40
N VAL A 656 34.55 -40.95 52.31
CA VAL A 656 33.46 -41.04 51.30
C VAL A 656 33.41 -39.85 50.33
N ALA A 657 34.44 -39.00 50.30
CA ALA A 657 34.50 -37.79 49.47
C ALA A 657 33.26 -36.87 49.59
N ALA A 658 32.69 -36.78 50.79
CA ALA A 658 31.48 -36.00 51.07
C ALA A 658 31.76 -34.87 52.06
N PHE A 659 30.95 -33.80 52.02
CA PHE A 659 31.03 -32.70 52.98
C PHE A 659 30.53 -33.11 54.37
N ALA A 660 31.05 -32.45 55.41
CA ALA A 660 30.58 -32.63 56.78
C ALA A 660 29.09 -32.28 56.91
N ARG A 661 28.34 -33.07 57.69
CA ARG A 661 26.86 -32.95 57.82
C ARG A 661 26.37 -31.77 58.67
N ARG A 662 27.31 -30.94 59.15
CA ARG A 662 27.18 -29.77 60.03
C ARG A 662 28.37 -28.84 59.76
N ALA A 663 28.53 -27.77 60.55
CA ALA A 663 29.73 -26.93 60.46
C ALA A 663 31.02 -27.76 60.63
N THR A 664 31.95 -27.59 59.70
CA THR A 664 33.31 -28.15 59.69
C THR A 664 34.15 -27.54 60.81
N ASP A 665 34.12 -26.21 60.96
CA ASP A 665 34.73 -25.51 62.09
C ASP A 665 34.08 -24.11 62.31
N THR A 666 34.53 -23.37 63.32
CA THR A 666 34.14 -21.99 63.62
C THR A 666 35.34 -21.04 63.61
N TYR A 667 35.22 -19.92 62.90
CA TYR A 667 36.23 -18.85 62.83
C TYR A 667 35.63 -17.51 63.30
N ALA A 668 36.45 -16.58 63.77
CA ALA A 668 36.03 -15.20 64.02
C ALA A 668 36.27 -14.31 62.78
N ASP A 669 35.30 -13.47 62.44
CA ASP A 669 35.39 -12.46 61.38
C ASP A 669 36.54 -11.47 61.65
N ALA A 670 36.78 -11.17 62.94
CA ALA A 670 37.86 -10.30 63.41
C ALA A 670 39.27 -10.87 63.17
N ASP A 671 39.42 -12.18 63.07
CA ASP A 671 40.70 -12.87 62.83
C ASP A 671 40.96 -13.13 61.32
N GLY A 672 40.16 -12.50 60.44
CA GLY A 672 40.19 -12.69 58.98
C GLY A 672 39.21 -13.75 58.45
N GLY A 673 38.46 -14.42 59.33
CA GLY A 673 37.51 -15.47 58.98
C GLY A 673 38.18 -16.75 58.48
N VAL A 674 37.49 -17.47 57.60
CA VAL A 674 37.98 -18.75 57.06
C VAL A 674 39.08 -18.50 56.02
N PRO A 675 40.31 -19.03 56.20
CA PRO A 675 41.41 -18.83 55.26
C PRO A 675 41.14 -19.54 53.93
N TRP A 676 41.79 -19.08 52.86
CA TRP A 676 41.56 -19.61 51.51
C TRP A 676 41.91 -21.10 51.37
N ASN A 677 42.98 -21.54 52.01
CA ASN A 677 43.45 -22.93 52.01
C ASN A 677 42.84 -23.80 53.13
N ALA A 678 41.71 -23.37 53.71
CA ALA A 678 40.90 -24.25 54.56
C ALA A 678 40.36 -25.45 53.76
N GLU A 679 40.01 -26.55 54.44
CA GLU A 679 39.41 -27.72 53.80
C GLU A 679 38.04 -27.40 53.15
N SER A 680 37.60 -28.27 52.22
CA SER A 680 36.27 -28.16 51.64
C SER A 680 35.20 -28.43 52.71
N GLY A 681 34.37 -27.43 53.01
CA GLY A 681 33.54 -27.45 54.21
C GLY A 681 32.52 -26.31 54.30
N ALA A 682 31.65 -26.39 55.30
CA ALA A 682 30.73 -25.31 55.67
C ALA A 682 31.12 -24.81 57.07
N TYR A 683 31.31 -23.51 57.24
CA TYR A 683 31.89 -22.90 58.42
C TYR A 683 30.93 -21.90 59.05
N ASN A 684 30.97 -21.79 60.38
CA ASN A 684 30.27 -20.74 61.11
C ASN A 684 31.27 -19.61 61.39
N VAL A 685 30.99 -18.39 60.91
CA VAL A 685 31.88 -17.24 61.12
C VAL A 685 31.21 -16.26 62.08
N THR A 686 31.83 -16.04 63.24
CA THR A 686 31.29 -15.22 64.32
C THR A 686 31.76 -13.77 64.22
N ARG A 687 30.83 -12.83 64.44
CA ARG A 687 31.04 -11.38 64.36
C ARG A 687 30.44 -10.72 65.61
N SER A 688 30.73 -9.44 65.83
CA SER A 688 30.16 -8.71 66.95
C SER A 688 28.66 -8.44 66.74
N GLY A 689 27.83 -9.32 67.29
CA GLY A 689 26.36 -9.23 67.29
C GLY A 689 25.63 -10.21 66.36
N ASP A 690 26.33 -10.84 65.41
CA ASP A 690 25.78 -11.83 64.48
C ASP A 690 26.77 -12.95 64.14
N SER A 691 26.31 -13.99 63.45
CA SER A 691 27.17 -14.92 62.72
C SER A 691 26.62 -15.18 61.34
N TYR A 692 27.49 -15.59 60.43
CA TYR A 692 27.12 -15.96 59.06
C TYR A 692 27.68 -17.35 58.71
N ILE A 693 27.01 -18.05 57.81
CA ILE A 693 27.52 -19.31 57.26
C ILE A 693 28.42 -19.01 56.06
N LEU A 694 29.57 -19.67 55.97
CA LEU A 694 30.52 -19.59 54.87
C LEU A 694 30.78 -20.99 54.33
N VAL A 695 30.46 -21.26 53.07
CA VAL A 695 30.84 -22.51 52.38
C VAL A 695 32.14 -22.28 51.64
N ASN A 696 33.13 -23.15 51.87
CA ASN A 696 34.46 -23.13 51.29
C ASN A 696 34.62 -24.36 50.38
N PHE A 697 34.92 -24.12 49.11
CA PHE A 697 35.22 -25.16 48.13
C PHE A 697 36.70 -25.03 47.75
N TYR A 698 37.56 -25.80 48.41
CA TYR A 698 39.00 -25.85 48.15
C TYR A 698 39.36 -27.14 47.40
N THR A 699 40.00 -26.99 46.24
CA THR A 699 40.44 -28.10 45.38
C THR A 699 41.93 -28.42 45.54
N GLY A 700 42.73 -27.47 46.02
CA GLY A 700 44.21 -27.55 46.05
C GLY A 700 44.89 -27.60 44.67
N VAL A 701 44.15 -27.46 43.56
CA VAL A 701 44.66 -27.58 42.19
C VAL A 701 44.02 -26.57 41.24
N GLY A 702 44.79 -26.16 40.22
CA GLY A 702 44.36 -25.19 39.20
C GLY A 702 44.61 -23.73 39.59
N SER A 703 44.24 -22.81 38.68
CA SER A 703 44.50 -21.38 38.85
C SER A 703 43.57 -20.70 39.86
N CYS A 704 42.34 -21.18 39.97
CA CYS A 704 41.41 -20.83 41.04
C CYS A 704 41.29 -22.04 41.98
N GLN A 705 41.94 -21.99 43.15
CA GLN A 705 41.99 -23.13 44.08
C GLN A 705 40.85 -23.13 45.10
N THR A 706 40.27 -21.95 45.38
CA THR A 706 39.19 -21.79 46.36
C THR A 706 38.06 -20.95 45.81
N LEU A 707 36.82 -21.40 46.00
CA LEU A 707 35.62 -20.55 45.99
C LEU A 707 35.03 -20.50 47.40
N GLN A 708 34.87 -19.30 47.95
CA GLN A 708 34.12 -19.06 49.18
C GLN A 708 32.80 -18.35 48.88
N MET A 709 31.73 -18.77 49.56
CA MET A 709 30.41 -18.13 49.50
C MET A 709 29.88 -17.95 50.92
N LYS A 710 29.46 -16.73 51.32
CA LYS A 710 28.87 -16.45 52.63
C LYS A 710 27.45 -15.91 52.53
N ALA A 711 26.59 -16.31 53.47
CA ALA A 711 25.21 -15.82 53.56
C ALA A 711 24.95 -15.21 54.95
N HIS A 712 24.62 -13.92 54.99
CA HIS A 712 24.35 -13.21 56.24
C HIS A 712 22.93 -13.47 56.78
N TYR A 713 22.79 -13.38 58.09
CA TYR A 713 21.51 -13.60 58.78
C TYR A 713 20.38 -12.70 58.24
N ARG A 714 19.12 -13.15 58.38
CA ARG A 714 17.90 -12.48 57.85
C ARG A 714 17.88 -12.23 56.33
N ASN A 715 18.78 -12.85 55.57
CA ASN A 715 19.04 -12.58 54.15
C ASN A 715 19.67 -11.19 53.90
N GLY A 716 20.53 -10.72 54.82
CA GLY A 716 21.29 -9.47 54.69
C GLY A 716 22.45 -9.52 53.69
N GLY A 717 22.23 -10.13 52.52
CA GLY A 717 23.22 -10.32 51.46
C GLY A 717 23.80 -11.74 51.38
N LEU A 718 24.04 -12.17 50.15
CA LEU A 718 24.80 -13.38 49.77
C LEU A 718 26.06 -12.88 49.05
N PHE A 719 27.24 -13.35 49.43
CA PHE A 719 28.51 -12.85 48.89
C PHE A 719 29.41 -14.00 48.46
N TYR A 720 30.34 -13.75 47.53
CA TYR A 720 31.38 -14.69 47.13
C TYR A 720 32.75 -14.02 47.03
N ARG A 721 33.82 -14.85 47.07
CA ARG A 721 35.20 -14.49 46.69
C ARG A 721 35.97 -15.73 46.26
N SER A 722 37.01 -15.56 45.45
CA SER A 722 37.85 -16.65 44.92
C SER A 722 39.33 -16.45 45.24
N SER A 723 40.08 -17.55 45.35
CA SER A 723 41.53 -17.51 45.56
C SER A 723 42.32 -17.96 44.34
N ARG A 724 43.50 -17.37 44.20
CA ARG A 724 44.46 -17.58 43.12
C ARG A 724 45.58 -18.54 43.53
N ASP A 725 45.99 -19.40 42.60
CA ASP A 725 47.15 -20.32 42.51
C ASP A 725 48.26 -20.34 43.60
N GLY A 726 47.92 -20.33 44.88
CA GLY A 726 48.84 -20.34 46.02
C GLY A 726 49.03 -18.99 46.72
N TYR A 727 48.43 -17.91 46.20
CA TYR A 727 48.67 -16.52 46.66
C TYR A 727 47.55 -15.94 47.54
N GLY A 728 46.40 -16.62 47.64
CA GLY A 728 45.26 -16.18 48.45
C GLY A 728 44.16 -15.50 47.64
N PHE A 729 43.30 -14.72 48.30
CA PHE A 729 42.23 -13.97 47.63
C PHE A 729 42.81 -12.77 46.89
N GLU A 730 42.49 -12.62 45.59
CA GLU A 730 42.89 -11.44 44.80
C GLU A 730 42.00 -10.22 45.09
N GLU A 731 40.73 -10.46 45.43
CA GLU A 731 39.69 -9.44 45.63
C GLU A 731 38.89 -9.69 46.91
N ASP A 732 38.25 -8.62 47.40
CA ASP A 732 37.36 -8.66 48.55
C ASP A 732 35.98 -9.29 48.23
N TRP A 733 35.09 -9.39 49.22
CA TRP A 733 33.76 -9.99 49.06
C TRP A 733 32.84 -9.23 48.09
N ALA A 734 32.43 -9.88 46.99
CA ALA A 734 31.42 -9.36 46.06
C ALA A 734 30.00 -9.83 46.44
N GLU A 735 28.99 -8.95 46.40
CA GLU A 735 27.59 -9.29 46.69
C GLU A 735 26.82 -9.81 45.46
N VAL A 736 25.97 -10.82 45.67
CA VAL A 736 24.99 -11.35 44.71
C VAL A 736 23.64 -10.69 44.97
N TYR A 737 23.31 -9.66 44.18
CA TYR A 737 22.03 -8.95 44.28
C TYR A 737 20.82 -9.84 43.97
N THR A 738 19.68 -9.53 44.57
CA THR A 738 18.40 -10.23 44.35
C THR A 738 17.27 -9.23 44.13
N SER A 739 16.12 -9.68 43.61
CA SER A 739 14.93 -8.83 43.45
C SER A 739 14.41 -8.22 44.76
N LYS A 740 14.84 -8.75 45.92
CA LYS A 740 14.53 -8.20 47.26
C LYS A 740 15.67 -7.34 47.84
N ASN A 741 16.90 -7.55 47.41
CA ASN A 741 18.08 -6.74 47.77
C ASN A 741 18.75 -6.22 46.49
N LEU A 742 18.09 -5.27 45.83
CA LEU A 742 18.63 -4.56 44.66
C LEU A 742 19.58 -3.44 45.13
N PRO A 743 20.63 -3.11 44.38
CA PRO A 743 21.52 -2.00 44.72
C PRO A 743 20.75 -0.67 44.78
N GLN A 744 21.12 0.21 45.71
CA GLN A 744 20.42 1.50 45.97
C GLN A 744 20.34 2.42 44.73
N GLU A 745 21.27 2.24 43.80
CA GLU A 745 21.41 2.96 42.53
C GLU A 745 20.52 2.42 41.40
N SER A 746 19.84 1.28 41.58
CA SER A 746 18.98 0.63 40.56
C SER A 746 17.86 1.53 39.99
N TYR A 747 17.44 2.54 40.76
CA TYR A 747 16.78 3.73 40.23
C TYR A 747 17.31 4.94 41.04
N PRO A 748 18.04 5.88 40.42
CA PRO A 748 18.79 6.90 41.15
C PRO A 748 17.88 7.99 41.74
N VAL A 749 18.38 8.64 42.80
CA VAL A 749 17.74 9.83 43.40
C VAL A 749 17.70 10.95 42.36
N GLY A 750 16.58 11.66 42.24
CA GLY A 750 16.41 12.69 41.21
C GLY A 750 15.96 12.20 39.82
N ALA A 751 15.73 10.90 39.63
CA ALA A 751 15.06 10.41 38.42
C ALA A 751 13.52 10.54 38.53
N PRO A 752 12.81 11.02 37.49
CA PRO A 752 11.36 11.22 37.51
C PRO A 752 10.57 9.92 37.33
N ILE A 753 9.76 9.56 38.31
CA ILE A 753 8.98 8.31 38.36
C ILE A 753 7.52 8.61 38.00
N PRO A 754 6.94 7.95 36.98
CA PRO A 754 5.50 8.09 36.67
C PRO A 754 4.67 7.28 37.68
N TRP A 755 3.97 7.97 38.59
CA TRP A 755 3.17 7.35 39.65
C TRP A 755 1.66 7.31 39.29
N PRO A 756 0.99 6.14 39.39
CA PRO A 756 -0.40 5.96 38.93
C PRO A 756 -1.47 6.37 39.96
N SER A 757 -1.13 7.19 40.96
CA SER A 757 -2.04 7.59 42.04
C SER A 757 -1.75 9.02 42.50
N ASP A 758 -2.75 9.68 43.08
CA ASP A 758 -2.59 10.99 43.75
C ASP A 758 -1.99 10.86 45.16
N THR A 759 -1.95 9.65 45.72
CA THR A 759 -1.31 9.39 47.02
C THR A 759 0.20 9.18 46.84
N VAL A 760 1.00 10.18 47.17
CA VAL A 760 2.47 10.14 47.09
C VAL A 760 3.04 9.20 48.17
N PRO A 761 3.96 8.27 47.84
CA PRO A 761 4.61 7.42 48.83
C PRO A 761 5.55 8.20 49.76
N SER A 762 5.71 7.72 51.01
CA SER A 762 6.67 8.28 51.96
C SER A 762 8.11 8.25 51.40
N GLY A 763 8.83 9.37 51.51
CA GLY A 763 10.19 9.54 50.96
C GLY A 763 10.23 10.08 49.52
N TYR A 764 9.07 10.42 48.93
CA TYR A 764 8.93 10.99 47.60
C TYR A 764 8.19 12.33 47.64
N ALA A 765 8.36 13.15 46.59
CA ALA A 765 7.59 14.37 46.37
C ALA A 765 7.09 14.46 44.91
N LEU A 766 5.95 15.12 44.68
CA LEU A 766 5.49 15.48 43.33
C LEU A 766 6.47 16.46 42.68
N MET A 767 6.62 16.41 41.36
CA MET A 767 7.52 17.27 40.60
C MET A 767 6.77 18.50 40.06
N GLN A 768 6.83 19.61 40.80
CA GLN A 768 5.96 20.79 40.60
C GLN A 768 6.72 22.13 40.53
N GLY A 769 8.03 22.12 40.28
CA GLY A 769 8.84 23.34 40.21
C GLY A 769 9.36 23.85 41.56
N GLN A 770 9.21 23.08 42.64
CA GLN A 770 9.50 23.52 44.00
C GLN A 770 10.99 23.47 44.37
N THR A 771 11.40 24.34 45.28
CA THR A 771 12.74 24.35 45.89
C THR A 771 12.92 23.25 46.93
N PHE A 772 14.16 22.84 47.18
CA PHE A 772 14.53 21.93 48.27
C PHE A 772 15.88 22.33 48.89
N ASP A 773 16.09 21.92 50.15
CA ASP A 773 17.38 22.11 50.84
C ASP A 773 18.42 21.09 50.32
N LYS A 774 19.47 21.63 49.67
CA LYS A 774 20.57 20.83 49.11
C LYS A 774 21.48 20.20 50.16
N SER A 775 21.54 20.74 51.38
CA SER A 775 22.27 20.16 52.50
C SER A 775 21.47 19.03 53.18
N ALA A 776 20.14 19.13 53.20
CA ALA A 776 19.28 18.04 53.67
C ALA A 776 19.19 16.87 52.67
N TYR A 777 19.21 17.16 51.36
CA TYR A 777 19.05 16.16 50.30
C TYR A 777 20.23 16.15 49.31
N PRO A 778 21.45 15.75 49.73
CA PRO A 778 22.66 15.85 48.91
C PRO A 778 22.62 14.99 47.63
N LYS A 779 21.98 13.79 47.68
CA LYS A 779 21.79 12.96 46.48
C LYS A 779 20.84 13.63 45.46
N LEU A 780 19.79 14.30 45.93
CA LEU A 780 18.89 15.07 45.06
C LEU A 780 19.57 16.34 44.52
N ALA A 781 20.46 16.97 45.31
CA ALA A 781 21.27 18.10 44.89
C ALA A 781 22.28 17.74 43.77
N ALA A 782 22.75 16.49 43.72
CA ALA A 782 23.58 16.02 42.61
C ALA A 782 22.79 15.92 41.28
N ALA A 783 21.53 15.49 41.34
CA ALA A 783 20.64 15.45 40.17
C ALA A 783 20.13 16.84 39.75
N TYR A 784 19.81 17.70 40.73
CA TYR A 784 19.32 19.06 40.54
C TYR A 784 20.20 20.10 41.28
N PRO A 785 21.38 20.47 40.74
CA PRO A 785 22.29 21.43 41.38
C PRO A 785 21.70 22.83 41.63
N SER A 786 20.63 23.18 40.92
CA SER A 786 19.79 24.36 41.15
C SER A 786 19.20 24.42 42.57
N GLY A 787 18.92 23.27 43.20
CA GLY A 787 18.06 23.21 44.38
C GLY A 787 16.57 23.34 44.05
N VAL A 788 16.19 23.07 42.79
CA VAL A 788 14.81 23.15 42.28
C VAL A 788 14.47 21.85 41.56
N ILE A 789 13.40 21.19 41.99
CA ILE A 789 12.82 20.02 41.30
C ILE A 789 12.05 20.54 40.08
N PRO A 790 12.21 19.98 38.86
CA PRO A 790 11.45 20.38 37.68
C PRO A 790 9.94 20.35 37.89
N ASP A 791 9.19 21.25 37.24
CA ASP A 791 7.74 21.07 37.09
C ASP A 791 7.48 20.12 35.93
N MET A 792 6.81 19.01 36.22
CA MET A 792 6.51 17.95 35.25
C MET A 792 5.02 17.88 34.90
N ARG A 793 4.18 18.78 35.42
CA ARG A 793 2.74 18.82 35.12
C ARG A 793 2.52 19.24 33.66
N GLY A 794 1.79 18.42 32.90
CA GLY A 794 1.61 18.60 31.45
C GLY A 794 2.83 18.20 30.59
N TRP A 795 4.00 17.94 31.19
CA TRP A 795 5.23 17.68 30.44
C TRP A 795 5.46 16.19 30.16
N THR A 796 5.72 15.86 28.90
CA THR A 796 6.21 14.53 28.49
C THR A 796 7.73 14.50 28.49
N ILE A 797 8.34 13.47 29.10
CA ILE A 797 9.80 13.29 29.06
C ILE A 797 10.25 12.98 27.65
N LYS A 798 11.16 13.81 27.12
CA LYS A 798 11.84 13.63 25.84
C LYS A 798 13.33 13.45 26.08
N GLY A 799 13.93 12.39 25.53
CA GLY A 799 15.37 12.17 25.61
C GLY A 799 16.13 13.36 25.00
N LYS A 800 17.13 13.89 25.72
CA LYS A 800 17.90 15.05 25.25
C LYS A 800 18.58 14.69 23.91
N PRO A 801 18.33 15.40 22.79
CA PRO A 801 19.06 15.17 21.56
C PRO A 801 20.56 15.42 21.79
N ALA A 802 21.43 14.73 21.03
CA ALA A 802 22.89 14.79 21.21
C ALA A 802 23.40 16.26 21.27
N SER A 803 22.98 17.08 20.30
CA SER A 803 23.24 18.52 20.22
C SER A 803 21.92 19.33 20.23
N GLY A 804 22.03 20.66 20.19
CA GLY A 804 20.91 21.58 19.98
C GLY A 804 20.01 21.89 21.19
N ARG A 805 19.95 21.03 22.22
CA ARG A 805 19.17 21.29 23.46
C ARG A 805 19.94 20.93 24.74
N ALA A 806 19.68 21.69 25.80
CA ALA A 806 20.20 21.46 27.15
C ALA A 806 19.34 20.46 27.93
N VAL A 807 19.91 19.81 28.96
CA VAL A 807 19.14 18.97 29.88
C VAL A 807 18.15 19.83 30.68
N LEU A 808 16.98 19.27 31.03
CA LEU A 808 15.87 19.96 31.71
C LEU A 808 15.27 21.18 30.97
N SER A 809 15.70 21.48 29.73
CA SER A 809 15.07 22.55 28.94
C SER A 809 13.68 22.14 28.44
N GLN A 810 12.73 23.08 28.45
CA GLN A 810 11.37 22.89 27.93
C GLN A 810 11.28 23.06 26.41
N GLU A 811 10.29 22.44 25.79
CA GLU A 811 10.02 22.46 24.35
C GLU A 811 8.51 22.46 24.16
N GLN A 812 7.94 23.59 23.74
CA GLN A 812 6.51 23.67 23.45
C GLN A 812 6.13 22.71 22.32
N ASP A 813 4.88 22.29 22.29
CA ASP A 813 4.35 21.47 21.22
C ASP A 813 4.27 22.25 19.89
N GLY A 814 4.04 21.53 18.79
CA GLY A 814 3.97 22.17 17.48
C GLY A 814 3.64 21.21 16.36
N ILE A 815 2.72 21.64 15.49
CA ILE A 815 2.33 20.90 14.29
C ILE A 815 3.49 20.89 13.28
N LYS A 816 3.82 19.71 12.76
CA LYS A 816 4.83 19.57 11.71
C LYS A 816 4.38 20.29 10.43
N SER A 817 5.27 21.07 9.82
CA SER A 817 5.02 21.75 8.55
C SER A 817 4.51 20.77 7.48
N HIS A 818 3.36 21.11 6.90
CA HIS A 818 2.64 20.33 5.88
C HIS A 818 1.74 21.26 5.05
N THR A 819 1.19 20.74 3.96
CA THR A 819 0.23 21.44 3.09
C THR A 819 -0.92 20.49 2.73
N HIS A 820 -2.00 21.04 2.18
CA HIS A 820 -3.16 20.30 1.69
C HIS A 820 -3.39 20.61 0.20
N SER A 821 -3.96 19.66 -0.54
CA SER A 821 -4.56 19.97 -1.84
C SER A 821 -5.89 20.71 -1.63
N ALA A 822 -6.19 21.67 -2.50
CA ALA A 822 -7.43 22.43 -2.47
C ALA A 822 -8.01 22.56 -3.89
N SER A 823 -9.33 22.68 -3.98
CA SER A 823 -10.07 22.87 -5.22
C SER A 823 -11.19 23.88 -5.03
N ALA A 824 -11.61 24.52 -6.12
CA ALA A 824 -12.80 25.36 -6.17
C ALA A 824 -13.84 24.67 -7.07
N SER A 825 -15.12 24.77 -6.72
CA SER A 825 -16.20 24.24 -7.54
C SER A 825 -16.39 25.08 -8.81
N SER A 826 -16.50 24.42 -9.96
CA SER A 826 -16.99 25.09 -11.18
C SER A 826 -18.37 25.68 -10.90
N THR A 827 -18.53 26.96 -11.22
CA THR A 827 -19.73 27.73 -10.89
C THR A 827 -20.25 28.34 -12.19
N ASP A 828 -21.42 27.87 -12.65
CA ASP A 828 -22.11 28.50 -13.76
C ASP A 828 -22.66 29.86 -13.32
N LEU A 829 -22.35 30.91 -14.06
CA LEU A 829 -22.88 32.25 -13.84
C LEU A 829 -24.33 32.38 -14.34
N GLY A 830 -24.77 31.45 -15.20
CA GLY A 830 -26.09 31.38 -15.82
C GLY A 830 -26.32 32.47 -16.88
N THR A 831 -27.30 32.26 -17.74
CA THR A 831 -27.69 33.22 -18.80
C THR A 831 -27.98 34.62 -18.24
N LYS A 832 -27.65 35.66 -19.01
CA LYS A 832 -28.00 37.06 -18.74
C LYS A 832 -28.60 37.67 -20.00
N THR A 833 -29.71 38.37 -19.87
CA THR A 833 -30.35 39.09 -20.97
C THR A 833 -29.67 40.45 -21.15
N THR A 834 -29.35 40.82 -22.39
CA THR A 834 -28.87 42.16 -22.72
C THR A 834 -29.98 43.21 -22.56
N SER A 835 -29.61 44.48 -22.42
CA SER A 835 -30.56 45.58 -22.60
C SER A 835 -31.23 45.51 -23.97
N SER A 836 -32.52 45.81 -24.05
CA SER A 836 -33.20 45.98 -25.34
C SER A 836 -32.68 47.21 -26.07
N PHE A 837 -32.48 47.11 -27.38
CA PHE A 837 -32.10 48.21 -28.25
C PHE A 837 -33.03 48.21 -29.46
N ASP A 838 -33.82 49.28 -29.61
CA ASP A 838 -34.72 49.46 -30.74
C ASP A 838 -34.02 50.27 -31.85
N TYR A 839 -34.07 49.74 -33.08
CA TYR A 839 -33.63 50.49 -34.25
C TYR A 839 -34.64 51.58 -34.65
N GLY A 840 -35.91 51.46 -34.26
CA GLY A 840 -37.00 52.34 -34.67
C GLY A 840 -37.32 52.24 -36.17
N THR A 841 -38.22 53.10 -36.65
CA THR A 841 -38.54 53.18 -38.08
C THR A 841 -37.37 53.77 -38.88
N LYS A 842 -36.99 53.11 -39.99
CA LYS A 842 -36.02 53.63 -40.97
C LYS A 842 -36.72 53.96 -42.28
N THR A 843 -36.37 55.10 -42.88
CA THR A 843 -36.87 55.53 -44.19
C THR A 843 -35.96 55.03 -45.32
N THR A 844 -36.53 54.50 -46.39
CA THR A 844 -35.81 54.18 -47.62
C THR A 844 -35.51 55.44 -48.44
N SER A 845 -34.47 55.40 -49.27
CA SER A 845 -34.21 56.46 -50.26
C SER A 845 -35.24 56.40 -51.40
N SER A 846 -35.84 57.55 -51.76
CA SER A 846 -36.77 57.63 -52.88
C SER A 846 -36.05 57.41 -54.21
N PHE A 847 -36.56 56.49 -55.03
CA PHE A 847 -36.10 56.25 -56.40
C PHE A 847 -37.26 56.54 -57.36
N ASP A 848 -37.06 57.49 -58.26
CA ASP A 848 -38.06 57.84 -59.28
C ASP A 848 -37.94 56.90 -60.49
N TYR A 849 -39.07 56.32 -60.90
CA TYR A 849 -39.15 55.46 -62.09
C TYR A 849 -39.19 56.25 -63.42
N GLY A 850 -39.28 57.58 -63.35
CA GLY A 850 -39.23 58.48 -64.49
C GLY A 850 -40.57 58.62 -65.23
N THR A 851 -40.75 59.77 -65.89
CA THR A 851 -42.01 60.12 -66.56
C THR A 851 -42.25 59.25 -67.80
N LYS A 852 -43.21 58.33 -67.72
CA LYS A 852 -43.83 57.69 -68.89
C LYS A 852 -44.71 58.72 -69.63
N THR A 853 -44.42 59.01 -70.88
CA THR A 853 -45.28 59.84 -71.75
C THR A 853 -46.41 59.02 -72.38
N THR A 854 -47.55 59.65 -72.60
CA THR A 854 -48.66 59.09 -73.39
C THR A 854 -48.42 59.29 -74.89
N ASN A 855 -49.17 58.57 -75.73
CA ASN A 855 -49.19 58.81 -77.17
C ASN A 855 -49.91 60.13 -77.53
N SER A 856 -49.47 60.78 -78.61
CA SER A 856 -50.08 62.03 -79.10
C SER A 856 -51.40 61.76 -79.81
N ALA A 857 -52.52 62.03 -79.11
CA ALA A 857 -53.86 62.13 -79.67
C ALA A 857 -54.51 63.47 -79.25
N GLY A 858 -55.50 63.94 -80.01
CA GLY A 858 -56.23 65.19 -79.71
C GLY A 858 -56.13 66.30 -80.77
N ASN A 859 -55.49 66.06 -81.92
CA ASN A 859 -55.50 67.01 -83.04
C ASN A 859 -56.93 67.21 -83.59
N HIS A 860 -57.43 68.45 -83.56
CA HIS A 860 -58.76 68.84 -84.03
C HIS A 860 -58.76 70.32 -84.47
N SER A 861 -59.80 70.73 -85.21
CA SER A 861 -59.95 72.09 -85.72
C SER A 861 -61.29 72.71 -85.31
N HIS A 862 -61.40 74.04 -85.43
CA HIS A 862 -62.60 74.83 -85.13
C HIS A 862 -62.91 75.76 -86.32
N ASN A 863 -64.19 75.95 -86.62
CA ASN A 863 -64.64 76.90 -87.65
C ASN A 863 -64.91 78.28 -87.02
N ILE A 864 -64.43 79.36 -87.67
CA ILE A 864 -64.68 80.74 -87.24
C ILE A 864 -65.73 81.38 -88.16
N PRO A 865 -66.89 81.83 -87.63
CA PRO A 865 -67.88 82.59 -88.41
C PRO A 865 -67.39 84.02 -88.70
N VAL A 866 -67.69 84.53 -89.90
CA VAL A 866 -67.48 85.93 -90.28
C VAL A 866 -68.82 86.60 -90.57
N GLY A 867 -69.00 87.85 -90.13
CA GLY A 867 -70.25 88.59 -90.27
C GLY A 867 -70.03 90.05 -90.69
N HIS A 868 -70.86 90.55 -91.61
CA HIS A 868 -70.81 91.93 -92.10
C HIS A 868 -72.03 92.74 -91.65
N THR A 869 -71.83 93.68 -90.72
CA THR A 869 -72.68 94.88 -90.54
C THR A 869 -71.80 96.06 -90.09
N GLY A 870 -72.22 97.29 -90.36
CA GLY A 870 -71.33 98.45 -90.41
C GLY A 870 -71.21 99.31 -89.14
N ALA A 871 -70.24 100.23 -89.20
CA ALA A 871 -69.96 101.35 -88.29
C ALA A 871 -69.53 101.00 -86.84
N GLY A 872 -68.31 101.40 -86.43
CA GLY A 872 -67.92 101.37 -85.01
C GLY A 872 -66.48 101.04 -84.64
N ASN A 873 -65.47 101.53 -85.37
CA ASN A 873 -64.08 101.67 -84.89
C ASN A 873 -63.44 100.45 -84.16
N GLY A 874 -63.11 99.37 -84.88
CA GLY A 874 -62.34 98.25 -84.30
C GLY A 874 -62.03 97.09 -85.26
N VAL A 875 -60.87 97.15 -85.92
CA VAL A 875 -60.21 96.04 -86.66
C VAL A 875 -61.07 95.29 -87.70
N SER A 876 -61.06 95.78 -88.94
CA SER A 876 -61.48 95.00 -90.11
C SER A 876 -60.35 94.12 -90.64
N ALA A 877 -60.56 92.81 -90.75
CA ALA A 877 -59.73 91.91 -91.55
C ALA A 877 -60.39 91.70 -92.92
N GLY A 878 -60.16 92.63 -93.85
CA GLY A 878 -60.74 92.59 -95.19
C GLY A 878 -60.05 91.58 -96.10
N TYR A 879 -60.81 90.91 -96.97
CA TYR A 879 -60.25 90.07 -98.03
C TYR A 879 -59.40 90.90 -98.99
N ASN A 880 -58.09 90.62 -99.04
CA ASN A 880 -57.28 90.83 -100.24
C ASN A 880 -56.09 89.87 -100.27
N ALA A 881 -55.48 89.70 -101.45
CA ALA A 881 -54.60 88.56 -101.72
C ALA A 881 -53.29 88.56 -100.90
N ALA A 882 -53.00 87.40 -100.31
CA ALA A 882 -51.70 86.95 -99.80
C ALA A 882 -50.95 87.86 -98.79
N LEU A 883 -51.20 87.68 -97.49
CA LEU A 883 -50.17 87.76 -96.43
C LEU A 883 -50.67 87.18 -95.08
N GLY A 884 -50.00 86.14 -94.59
CA GLY A 884 -50.08 85.68 -93.19
C GLY A 884 -51.16 84.64 -92.84
N THR A 885 -50.76 83.58 -92.11
CA THR A 885 -51.66 82.69 -91.36
C THR A 885 -51.79 83.20 -89.91
N GLY A 886 -53.01 83.54 -89.48
CA GLY A 886 -53.28 83.90 -88.08
C GLY A 886 -53.63 82.67 -87.24
N THR A 887 -52.88 82.44 -86.17
CA THR A 887 -53.24 81.44 -85.14
C THR A 887 -54.23 82.02 -84.13
N THR A 888 -55.09 81.15 -83.58
CA THR A 888 -55.91 81.48 -82.41
C THR A 888 -55.05 81.60 -81.15
N SER A 889 -55.56 82.27 -80.12
CA SER A 889 -54.95 82.24 -78.78
C SER A 889 -54.92 80.81 -78.24
N SER A 890 -53.84 80.45 -77.54
CA SER A 890 -53.68 79.11 -76.97
C SER A 890 -54.74 78.82 -75.90
N ALA A 891 -55.41 77.68 -76.03
CA ALA A 891 -56.42 77.16 -75.09
C ALA A 891 -56.46 75.62 -75.15
N GLY A 892 -57.05 74.98 -74.13
CA GLY A 892 -57.24 73.53 -74.10
C GLY A 892 -56.28 72.73 -73.19
N GLY A 893 -55.49 73.39 -72.34
CA GLY A 893 -54.66 72.71 -71.35
C GLY A 893 -55.51 71.92 -70.33
N HIS A 894 -55.31 70.60 -70.28
CA HIS A 894 -55.93 69.67 -69.33
C HIS A 894 -54.97 68.52 -69.02
N ALA A 895 -55.30 67.70 -68.01
CA ALA A 895 -54.47 66.58 -67.57
C ALA A 895 -55.33 65.33 -67.30
N HIS A 896 -54.70 64.16 -67.36
CA HIS A 896 -55.31 62.87 -67.01
C HIS A 896 -54.52 62.21 -65.89
N ASN A 897 -55.22 61.62 -64.92
CA ASN A 897 -54.60 60.93 -63.79
C ASN A 897 -54.48 59.44 -64.08
N VAL A 898 -53.26 58.89 -63.99
CA VAL A 898 -53.00 57.44 -64.03
C VAL A 898 -52.49 57.02 -62.66
N TYR A 899 -53.19 56.11 -61.99
CA TYR A 899 -52.89 55.72 -60.62
C TYR A 899 -52.10 54.40 -60.58
N ILE A 900 -50.85 54.45 -60.15
CA ILE A 900 -50.09 53.24 -59.79
C ILE A 900 -50.42 52.93 -58.32
N GLY A 901 -50.87 51.70 -58.06
CA GLY A 901 -51.31 51.28 -56.73
C GLY A 901 -50.18 51.30 -55.69
N ALA A 902 -50.56 51.55 -54.43
CA ALA A 902 -49.64 51.39 -53.30
C ALA A 902 -49.15 49.94 -53.22
N HIS A 903 -47.84 49.75 -53.08
CA HIS A 903 -47.20 48.46 -52.93
C HIS A 903 -46.13 48.54 -51.84
N ASN A 904 -45.93 47.44 -51.12
CA ASN A 904 -44.96 47.33 -50.04
C ASN A 904 -43.81 46.40 -50.44
N HIS A 905 -42.62 46.64 -49.89
CA HIS A 905 -41.45 45.78 -50.07
C HIS A 905 -41.12 45.05 -48.77
N THR A 906 -40.79 43.77 -48.86
CA THR A 906 -40.35 42.96 -47.72
C THR A 906 -38.82 42.94 -47.67
N ILE A 907 -38.23 43.48 -46.60
CA ILE A 907 -36.77 43.59 -46.45
C ILE A 907 -36.30 42.67 -45.30
N GLY A 908 -35.53 41.64 -45.63
CA GLY A 908 -34.91 40.76 -44.65
C GLY A 908 -33.63 41.39 -44.07
N ILE A 909 -33.73 41.98 -42.88
CA ILE A 909 -32.57 42.61 -42.18
C ILE A 909 -31.58 41.54 -41.65
N GLY A 910 -32.05 40.32 -41.39
CA GLY A 910 -31.22 39.21 -40.92
C GLY A 910 -31.04 39.17 -39.39
N ALA A 911 -30.53 38.04 -38.91
CA ALA A 911 -30.14 37.86 -37.51
C ALA A 911 -28.65 38.21 -37.32
N HIS A 912 -28.30 38.76 -36.17
CA HIS A 912 -26.92 39.02 -35.79
C HIS A 912 -26.70 38.70 -34.29
N ALA A 913 -25.45 38.50 -33.90
CA ALA A 913 -25.03 38.22 -32.53
C ALA A 913 -23.81 39.06 -32.15
N HIS A 914 -23.63 39.31 -30.84
CA HIS A 914 -22.53 40.11 -30.29
C HIS A 914 -21.70 39.26 -29.32
N SER A 915 -20.38 39.40 -29.39
CA SER A 915 -19.44 38.78 -28.43
C SER A 915 -19.14 39.74 -27.28
N VAL A 916 -19.56 39.38 -26.06
CA VAL A 916 -19.30 40.18 -24.85
C VAL A 916 -18.10 39.59 -24.09
N ILE A 917 -17.07 40.40 -23.86
CA ILE A 917 -15.88 40.00 -23.10
C ILE A 917 -16.15 40.26 -21.61
N ILE A 918 -16.25 39.20 -20.81
CA ILE A 918 -16.50 39.28 -19.36
C ILE A 918 -15.23 39.65 -18.57
N GLY A 919 -14.05 39.25 -19.06
CA GLY A 919 -12.77 39.50 -18.40
C GLY A 919 -12.44 38.53 -17.24
N PRO A 920 -11.18 38.52 -16.77
CA PRO A 920 -10.77 37.72 -15.63
C PRO A 920 -11.19 38.37 -14.30
N HIS A 921 -11.52 37.54 -13.30
CA HIS A 921 -11.70 37.96 -11.91
C HIS A 921 -11.07 36.93 -10.97
N GLY A 922 -10.97 37.26 -9.68
CA GLY A 922 -10.42 36.38 -8.65
C GLY A 922 -11.21 36.47 -7.35
N HIS A 923 -10.91 35.56 -6.42
CA HIS A 923 -11.59 35.45 -5.11
C HIS A 923 -10.55 35.39 -3.99
N THR A 924 -10.88 35.93 -2.82
CA THR A 924 -10.07 35.74 -1.61
C THR A 924 -10.40 34.38 -1.01
N ILE A 925 -9.38 33.54 -0.83
CA ILE A 925 -9.54 32.22 -0.20
C ILE A 925 -9.05 32.29 1.24
N THR A 926 -9.94 32.02 2.19
CA THR A 926 -9.62 31.91 3.62
C THR A 926 -9.65 30.44 4.03
N VAL A 927 -8.52 29.93 4.54
CA VAL A 927 -8.45 28.60 5.15
C VAL A 927 -8.59 28.77 6.67
N ASN A 928 -9.66 28.24 7.25
CA ASN A 928 -9.92 28.37 8.67
C ASN A 928 -8.98 27.48 9.49
N ALA A 929 -8.56 27.96 10.67
CA ALA A 929 -7.78 27.17 11.62
C ALA A 929 -8.55 25.89 12.02
N THR A 930 -7.84 24.77 12.11
CA THR A 930 -8.39 23.45 12.48
C THR A 930 -7.38 22.71 13.34
N GLY A 931 -7.78 22.34 14.55
CA GLY A 931 -6.92 21.70 15.56
C GLY A 931 -7.49 21.86 16.97
N ASN A 932 -6.78 21.32 17.95
CA ASN A 932 -7.02 21.57 19.37
C ASN A 932 -6.06 22.70 19.85
N GLU A 933 -6.16 23.08 21.13
CA GLU A 933 -5.23 24.03 21.75
C GLU A 933 -3.79 23.48 21.84
N GLU A 934 -3.63 22.15 21.99
CA GLU A 934 -2.34 21.44 22.05
C GLU A 934 -2.22 20.36 20.95
N ASN A 935 -1.02 20.22 20.36
CA ASN A 935 -0.64 19.15 19.46
C ASN A 935 -0.27 17.87 20.26
N THR A 936 -1.29 17.16 20.74
CA THR A 936 -1.13 15.94 21.57
C THR A 936 -0.81 14.67 20.76
N VAL A 937 -0.07 13.75 21.36
CA VAL A 937 -0.07 12.31 20.99
C VAL A 937 -0.93 11.52 22.00
N LYS A 938 -1.27 10.25 21.69
CA LYS A 938 -1.92 9.35 22.67
C LYS A 938 -1.05 9.24 23.93
N ASN A 939 -1.59 9.66 25.06
CA ASN A 939 -0.92 9.71 26.36
C ASN A 939 -1.85 9.21 27.47
N ILE A 940 -1.30 9.00 28.66
CA ILE A 940 -2.01 8.66 29.89
C ILE A 940 -1.41 9.56 30.99
N ALA A 941 -2.25 10.18 31.81
CA ALA A 941 -1.79 11.00 32.92
C ALA A 941 -1.19 10.14 34.04
N PHE A 942 0.02 10.49 34.47
CA PHE A 942 0.68 9.97 35.66
C PHE A 942 1.19 11.15 36.49
N ASN A 943 1.18 11.01 37.81
CA ASN A 943 1.81 11.97 38.70
C ASN A 943 3.33 11.73 38.70
N TYR A 944 4.11 12.61 38.09
CA TYR A 944 5.56 12.51 38.19
C TYR A 944 6.02 12.83 39.63
N ILE A 945 6.64 11.84 40.27
CA ILE A 945 7.24 11.95 41.61
C ILE A 945 8.76 11.73 41.54
N VAL A 946 9.48 12.19 42.57
CA VAL A 946 10.93 12.00 42.69
C VAL A 946 11.29 11.50 44.09
N ARG A 947 12.24 10.55 44.18
CA ARG A 947 12.80 10.07 45.46
C ARG A 947 13.69 11.17 46.06
N LEU A 948 13.55 11.43 47.36
CA LEU A 948 14.27 12.52 48.03
C LEU A 948 15.69 12.16 48.51
N ALA A 949 15.95 10.88 48.85
CA ALA A 949 17.22 10.38 49.40
C ALA A 949 17.57 8.95 48.92
#